data_AF-A0A919T9K0-F1
#
_entry.id   AF-A0A919T9K0-F1
#
_cell.length_a   1.000
_cell.length_b   1.000
_cell.length_c   1.000
_cell.angle_alpha   90.00
_cell.angle_beta   90.00
_cell.angle_gamma   90.00
#
_symmetry.space_group_name_H-M   'P 1'
#
loop_
_entity.id
_entity.type
_entity.pdbx_description
1 polymer ?
#
loop_
_entity_poly.entity_id
_entity_poly.type
_entity_poly.pdbx_seq_one_letter_code
_entity_poly.pdbx_strand_id
1 'polypeptide(L)'
;MTVTIRPRSTWAAYVPRHRRGHAAAPPRPSLNAWDPVGGVFLHHRGPADAAATNYSSETDCLRDIAAIYAEDVTGPCGDISFNFLVCRHGLVYQGRGYERGEANGDGAIDTIDRNGGFYAIAALMRANHTAGELMLRSLRDLVQHLRDEAPRRTGTRILPHSFGATTDCPGNLLVYAQPGSTIDPAAAWSGTADLNVFAAQRWVNATYASAPGYLRCLEDGRTGWQTVLSLTQGLQFELGITPTVQNFGPGTFTAVKNRNTLPAAELNPNLVRIVNAGLWCKGYPAGTDNVWTAESQSSLERLFRDAGVDYGNPGWPHICKGLLRMDQFRLVPGGDLTVQRVQQRLNNRYVVSLGIPAMTLVPCDGRTSRDLQNGLLMAVQYEVGIPLASINGYFGTGTQAGLKAKGSVVPLPADLRYLFRAACYLNSPVPPDVSYLGADLDTDQQTDTHLAWLRAFQQFTQIPVTATNDFTTWAELLVSSGDPARPATASDGITEITAARGQALFAAGYRLVGRYLDEHLPPTDPYYLGKALKPGEPQAILDAGLRLFPIFQYNGTVLANFTYDKGYDQGTIAHAKSVEHGLPAGTCIYFAVDYDALDADVDSSIKPYFEGVKAALAAAGNRYTFGVYGSRNVCTRVSREVGATWSMVAAMSWGYSGNLGVRMPENWSLNQIREYAFQTGWSLDHDVWRDGSDPGVSTLDPIQEA
;
A
#
# COMPACT_ATOMS: atom_id res chain seq x y z
N MET A 1 21.94 10.87 -16.94
CA MET A 1 22.46 12.25 -17.05
C MET A 1 23.98 12.16 -17.00
N THR A 2 24.70 12.93 -17.80
CA THR A 2 26.16 12.92 -17.80
C THR A 2 26.67 13.59 -16.51
N VAL A 3 27.46 12.88 -15.71
CA VAL A 3 28.06 13.45 -14.49
C VAL A 3 29.06 14.54 -14.86
N THR A 4 29.01 15.68 -14.18
CA THR A 4 30.01 16.75 -14.36
C THR A 4 31.12 16.59 -13.33
N ILE A 5 32.30 16.14 -13.79
CA ILE A 5 33.49 15.98 -12.94
C ILE A 5 34.36 17.24 -13.07
N ARG A 6 34.51 17.96 -11.96
CA ARG A 6 35.32 19.19 -11.92
C ARG A 6 36.81 18.86 -11.91
N PRO A 7 37.62 19.53 -12.75
CA PRO A 7 39.03 19.20 -12.90
C PRO A 7 39.84 19.57 -11.65
N ARG A 8 41.05 19.03 -11.57
CA ARG A 8 41.97 19.26 -10.45
C ARG A 8 42.31 20.73 -10.23
N SER A 9 42.35 21.52 -11.30
CA SER A 9 42.59 22.97 -11.24
C SER A 9 41.60 23.72 -10.34
N THR A 10 40.38 23.19 -10.16
CA THR A 10 39.36 23.81 -9.31
C THR A 10 39.77 23.81 -7.83
N TRP A 11 40.24 22.69 -7.28
CA TRP A 11 40.67 22.61 -5.88
C TRP A 11 42.15 22.98 -5.69
N ALA A 12 42.98 22.83 -6.72
CA ALA A 12 44.40 23.22 -6.67
C ALA A 12 44.60 24.71 -6.36
N ALA A 13 43.62 25.58 -6.65
CA ALA A 13 43.66 27.00 -6.30
C ALA A 13 43.81 27.25 -4.77
N TYR A 14 43.39 26.28 -3.95
CA TYR A 14 43.42 26.34 -2.49
C TYR A 14 44.70 25.71 -1.87
N VAL A 15 45.54 25.07 -2.69
CA VAL A 15 46.83 24.51 -2.27
C VAL A 15 47.88 25.64 -2.13
N PRO A 16 48.87 25.54 -1.22
CA PRO A 16 49.98 26.49 -1.13
C PRO A 16 50.68 26.71 -2.48
N ARG A 17 51.04 27.96 -2.79
CA ARG A 17 51.56 28.38 -4.12
C ARG A 17 52.64 27.45 -4.70
N HIS A 18 53.59 27.01 -3.86
CA HIS A 18 54.70 26.15 -4.27
C HIS A 18 54.29 24.73 -4.72
N ARG A 19 53.07 24.27 -4.39
CA ARG A 19 52.54 22.94 -4.80
C ARG A 19 51.38 23.03 -5.81
N ARG A 20 50.89 24.22 -6.15
CA ARG A 20 49.71 24.38 -7.05
C ARG A 20 49.93 23.78 -8.44
N GLY A 21 51.14 23.92 -8.98
CA GLY A 21 51.47 23.34 -10.29
C GLY A 21 51.32 21.83 -10.31
N HIS A 22 51.77 21.14 -9.25
CA HIS A 22 51.61 19.70 -9.11
C HIS A 22 50.14 19.31 -8.87
N ALA A 23 49.45 20.02 -7.97
CA ALA A 23 48.05 19.76 -7.67
C ALA A 23 47.14 19.91 -8.91
N ALA A 24 47.37 20.93 -9.75
CA ALA A 24 46.57 21.20 -10.94
C ALA A 24 46.93 20.32 -12.15
N ALA A 25 48.10 19.68 -12.15
CA ALA A 25 48.55 18.82 -13.24
C ALA A 25 47.71 17.53 -13.32
N PRO A 26 47.63 16.88 -14.49
CA PRO A 26 47.07 15.54 -14.61
C PRO A 26 47.74 14.56 -13.62
N PRO A 27 46.98 13.62 -13.04
CA PRO A 27 47.54 12.59 -12.17
C PRO A 27 48.62 11.79 -12.90
N ARG A 28 49.73 11.50 -12.23
CA ARG A 28 50.77 10.64 -12.80
C ARG A 28 50.29 9.18 -12.83
N PRO A 29 50.47 8.45 -13.94
CA PRO A 29 50.18 7.02 -13.99
C PRO A 29 50.92 6.26 -12.90
N SER A 30 50.23 5.31 -12.26
CA SER A 30 50.87 4.40 -11.30
C SER A 30 51.67 3.33 -12.04
N LEU A 31 52.79 2.90 -11.46
CA LEU A 31 53.53 1.72 -11.93
C LEU A 31 52.91 0.41 -11.44
N ASN A 32 51.99 0.47 -10.48
CA ASN A 32 51.29 -0.69 -9.94
C ASN A 32 50.11 -1.08 -10.85
N ALA A 33 49.74 -2.36 -10.83
CA ALA A 33 48.63 -2.89 -11.64
C ALA A 33 47.30 -2.16 -11.35
N TRP A 34 46.51 -1.88 -12.38
CA TRP A 34 45.27 -1.12 -12.27
C TRP A 34 44.24 -1.69 -13.23
N ASP A 35 43.15 -2.24 -12.71
CA ASP A 35 42.01 -2.71 -13.48
C ASP A 35 40.77 -2.74 -12.58
N PRO A 36 39.96 -1.66 -12.52
CA PRO A 36 38.94 -1.45 -11.49
C PRO A 36 37.67 -2.33 -11.63
N VAL A 37 37.80 -3.55 -12.14
CA VAL A 37 36.72 -4.51 -12.42
C VAL A 37 35.94 -4.96 -11.19
N GLY A 38 36.45 -4.71 -9.99
CA GLY A 38 35.79 -5.05 -8.74
C GLY A 38 34.60 -4.15 -8.42
N GLY A 39 34.70 -2.85 -8.70
CA GLY A 39 33.68 -1.86 -8.34
C GLY A 39 34.27 -0.62 -7.65
N VAL A 40 33.53 -0.07 -6.69
CA VAL A 40 33.93 1.13 -5.96
C VAL A 40 33.99 0.90 -4.44
N PHE A 41 34.93 1.57 -3.79
CA PHE A 41 34.94 1.75 -2.35
C PHE A 41 34.48 3.16 -1.98
N LEU A 42 33.62 3.24 -0.98
CA LEU A 42 33.23 4.50 -0.37
C LEU A 42 34.05 4.80 0.88
N HIS A 43 34.44 6.06 0.98
CA HIS A 43 35.18 6.63 2.10
C HIS A 43 34.50 7.87 2.66
N HIS A 44 34.63 8.10 3.96
CA HIS A 44 34.43 9.42 4.56
C HIS A 44 35.78 10.12 4.72
N ARG A 45 35.79 11.43 4.95
CA ARG A 45 37.03 12.19 5.15
C ARG A 45 37.79 11.81 6.43
N GLY A 46 37.08 11.46 7.49
CA GLY A 46 37.70 11.19 8.79
C GLY A 46 36.69 11.02 9.93
N PRO A 47 37.18 10.82 11.17
CA PRO A 47 36.35 10.55 12.34
C PRO A 47 35.43 11.73 12.69
N ALA A 48 34.53 11.49 13.63
CA ALA A 48 33.74 12.57 14.24
C ALA A 48 34.69 13.56 14.95
N ASP A 49 34.63 14.83 14.58
CA ASP A 49 35.45 15.90 15.16
C ASP A 49 34.60 17.18 15.28
N ALA A 50 34.48 17.70 16.50
CA ALA A 50 33.70 18.91 16.81
C ALA A 50 34.34 20.19 16.24
N ALA A 51 35.64 20.18 15.94
CA ALA A 51 36.36 21.31 15.34
C ALA A 51 36.42 21.23 13.80
N ALA A 52 35.98 20.12 13.21
CA ALA A 52 36.05 19.93 11.77
C ALA A 52 35.05 20.83 11.01
N THR A 53 35.40 21.15 9.77
CA THR A 53 34.52 21.93 8.88
C THR A 53 33.19 21.23 8.69
N ASN A 54 32.10 21.90 9.04
CA ASN A 54 30.73 21.45 8.77
C ASN A 54 30.35 21.57 7.29
N TYR A 55 31.30 21.54 6.35
CA TYR A 55 31.15 21.74 4.89
C TYR A 55 29.92 22.59 4.52
N SER A 56 29.84 23.81 5.07
CA SER A 56 28.68 24.69 4.90
C SER A 56 28.71 25.42 3.55
N SER A 57 29.85 25.41 2.88
CA SER A 57 30.04 25.94 1.54
C SER A 57 30.84 25.00 0.64
N GLU A 58 30.71 25.20 -0.68
CA GLU A 58 31.57 24.54 -1.66
C GLU A 58 33.06 24.87 -1.41
N THR A 59 33.35 26.08 -0.94
CA THR A 59 34.73 26.51 -0.61
C THR A 59 35.33 25.65 0.50
N ASP A 60 34.54 25.20 1.46
CA ASP A 60 35.03 24.30 2.52
C ASP A 60 35.37 22.92 1.96
N CYS A 61 34.54 22.40 1.04
CA CYS A 61 34.87 21.18 0.29
C CYS A 61 36.21 21.33 -0.44
N LEU A 62 36.42 22.44 -1.18
CA LEU A 62 37.64 22.68 -1.95
C LEU A 62 38.89 22.80 -1.07
N ARG A 63 38.77 23.47 0.08
CA ARG A 63 39.86 23.57 1.08
C ARG A 63 40.20 22.23 1.70
N ASP A 64 39.19 21.41 1.99
CA ASP A 64 39.43 20.07 2.54
C ASP A 64 40.04 19.14 1.49
N ILE A 65 39.65 19.23 0.21
CA ILE A 65 40.35 18.51 -0.87
C ILE A 65 41.83 18.91 -0.92
N ALA A 66 42.14 20.20 -0.81
CA ALA A 66 43.52 20.69 -0.77
C ALA A 66 44.28 20.19 0.48
N ALA A 67 43.60 20.01 1.61
CA ALA A 67 44.16 19.43 2.83
C ALA A 67 44.46 17.92 2.66
N ILE A 68 43.53 17.15 2.09
CA ILE A 68 43.75 15.73 1.76
C ILE A 68 44.98 15.60 0.85
N TYR A 69 45.06 16.40 -0.21
CA TYR A 69 46.24 16.40 -1.06
C TYR A 69 47.52 16.72 -0.28
N ALA A 70 47.50 17.67 0.66
CA ALA A 70 48.67 18.02 1.45
C ALA A 70 49.12 16.88 2.38
N GLU A 71 48.18 16.08 2.91
CA GLU A 71 48.42 14.88 3.71
C GLU A 71 48.98 13.73 2.86
N ASP A 72 48.41 13.51 1.68
CA ASP A 72 48.68 12.34 0.87
C ASP A 72 49.89 12.49 -0.06
N VAL A 73 50.26 13.71 -0.46
CA VAL A 73 51.29 13.95 -1.50
C VAL A 73 52.67 13.44 -1.11
N THR A 74 52.95 13.26 0.17
CA THR A 74 54.20 12.65 0.66
C THR A 74 54.12 11.13 0.80
N GLY A 75 52.94 10.56 0.57
CA GLY A 75 52.65 9.13 0.65
C GLY A 75 53.01 8.34 -0.63
N PRO A 76 52.65 7.05 -0.67
CA PRO A 76 53.11 6.11 -1.69
C PRO A 76 52.76 6.48 -3.14
N CYS A 77 51.62 7.16 -3.36
CA CYS A 77 51.23 7.59 -4.70
C CYS A 77 51.81 8.95 -5.12
N GLY A 78 52.49 9.65 -4.21
CA GLY A 78 53.07 10.98 -4.43
C GLY A 78 52.04 12.06 -4.81
N ASP A 79 50.76 11.84 -4.52
CA ASP A 79 49.62 12.67 -4.93
C ASP A 79 48.46 12.48 -3.94
N ILE A 80 47.29 13.08 -4.18
CA ILE A 80 46.04 12.73 -3.49
C ILE A 80 45.71 11.25 -3.71
N SER A 81 45.29 10.48 -2.70
CA SER A 81 45.14 9.02 -2.82
C SER A 81 43.80 8.57 -3.41
N PHE A 82 42.79 9.44 -3.41
CA PHE A 82 41.44 9.14 -3.89
C PHE A 82 41.29 9.39 -5.40
N ASN A 83 40.46 8.59 -6.07
CA ASN A 83 40.11 8.79 -7.47
C ASN A 83 39.20 10.02 -7.63
N PHE A 84 38.12 10.05 -6.87
CA PHE A 84 37.11 11.10 -6.94
C PHE A 84 36.67 11.52 -5.54
N LEU A 85 36.28 12.79 -5.40
CA LEU A 85 35.77 13.34 -4.16
C LEU A 85 34.39 13.96 -4.39
N VAL A 86 33.41 13.58 -3.58
CA VAL A 86 32.03 14.05 -3.70
C VAL A 86 31.69 15.00 -2.56
N CYS A 87 31.36 16.24 -2.91
CA CYS A 87 30.96 17.27 -1.98
C CYS A 87 29.50 17.13 -1.58
N ARG A 88 29.15 17.54 -0.35
CA ARG A 88 27.77 17.47 0.15
C ARG A 88 26.77 18.31 -0.65
N HIS A 89 27.28 19.30 -1.38
CA HIS A 89 26.51 20.15 -2.30
C HIS A 89 26.24 19.51 -3.67
N GLY A 90 26.58 18.23 -3.86
CA GLY A 90 26.30 17.50 -5.10
C GLY A 90 27.28 17.77 -6.24
N LEU A 91 28.55 18.00 -5.91
CA LEU A 91 29.61 18.25 -6.88
C LEU A 91 30.66 17.17 -6.78
N VAL A 92 31.14 16.70 -7.94
CA VAL A 92 32.20 15.69 -8.05
C VAL A 92 33.49 16.38 -8.47
N TYR A 93 34.57 16.09 -7.74
CA TYR A 93 35.91 16.59 -8.02
C TYR A 93 36.85 15.46 -8.38
N GLN A 94 37.67 15.68 -9.39
CA GLN A 94 38.73 14.77 -9.78
C GLN A 94 39.89 14.84 -8.76
N GLY A 95 40.23 13.72 -8.13
CA GLY A 95 41.51 13.52 -7.45
C GLY A 95 42.51 12.92 -8.42
N ARG A 96 42.76 11.61 -8.31
CA ARG A 96 43.50 10.82 -9.32
C ARG A 96 42.67 10.46 -10.54
N GLY A 97 41.37 10.72 -10.53
CA GLY A 97 40.47 10.44 -11.64
C GLY A 97 40.51 8.98 -12.06
N TYR A 98 40.81 8.71 -13.32
CA TYR A 98 40.85 7.36 -13.89
C TYR A 98 42.18 6.61 -13.69
N GLU A 99 43.13 7.18 -12.95
CA GLU A 99 44.38 6.51 -12.55
C GLU A 99 44.23 5.78 -11.21
N ARG A 100 45.04 4.72 -10.96
CA ARG A 100 45.01 3.93 -9.72
C ARG A 100 45.04 4.81 -8.47
N GLY A 101 44.05 4.68 -7.59
CA GLY A 101 44.07 5.25 -6.24
C GLY A 101 44.85 4.37 -5.26
N GLU A 102 45.23 4.92 -4.10
CA GLU A 102 45.89 4.14 -3.04
C GLU A 102 45.15 4.24 -1.69
N ALA A 103 43.89 4.68 -1.70
CA ALA A 103 43.12 4.95 -0.49
C ALA A 103 42.32 3.75 0.06
N ASN A 104 42.19 2.62 -0.66
CA ASN A 104 41.35 1.49 -0.23
C ASN A 104 42.04 0.56 0.78
N GLY A 105 43.34 0.78 1.04
CA GLY A 105 44.15 -0.02 1.94
C GLY A 105 44.65 -1.34 1.33
N ASP A 106 45.47 -2.05 2.10
CA ASP A 106 46.11 -3.30 1.68
C ASP A 106 45.14 -4.48 1.66
N GLY A 107 45.45 -5.49 0.84
CA GLY A 107 44.74 -6.76 0.76
C GLY A 107 43.87 -6.92 -0.50
N ALA A 108 43.14 -8.03 -0.55
CA ALA A 108 42.31 -8.40 -1.71
C ALA A 108 40.92 -8.88 -1.29
N ILE A 109 39.93 -8.65 -2.15
CA ILE A 109 38.58 -9.21 -2.03
C ILE A 109 38.39 -10.22 -3.15
N ASP A 110 38.13 -11.48 -2.81
CA ASP A 110 37.98 -12.56 -3.80
C ASP A 110 39.10 -12.56 -4.85
N THR A 111 40.35 -12.38 -4.40
CA THR A 111 41.59 -12.26 -5.21
C THR A 111 41.80 -10.93 -5.96
N ILE A 112 40.85 -9.99 -5.90
CA ILE A 112 40.97 -8.66 -6.51
C ILE A 112 41.66 -7.70 -5.52
N ASP A 113 42.85 -7.20 -5.87
CA ASP A 113 43.59 -6.17 -5.09
C ASP A 113 42.70 -4.94 -4.82
N ARG A 114 42.65 -4.44 -3.59
CA ARG A 114 41.73 -3.35 -3.22
C ARG A 114 42.06 -2.03 -3.93
N ASN A 115 43.34 -1.68 -4.02
CA ASN A 115 43.79 -0.45 -4.71
C ASN A 115 43.89 -0.66 -6.23
N GLY A 116 44.23 -1.86 -6.68
CA GLY A 116 44.32 -2.20 -8.10
C GLY A 116 42.98 -2.47 -8.77
N GLY A 117 41.98 -2.91 -8.02
CA GLY A 117 40.73 -3.46 -8.54
C GLY A 117 39.48 -2.65 -8.28
N PHE A 118 39.58 -1.51 -7.56
CA PHE A 118 38.44 -0.70 -7.19
C PHE A 118 38.74 0.80 -7.24
N TYR A 119 37.77 1.61 -7.68
CA TYR A 119 37.84 3.06 -7.53
C TYR A 119 37.65 3.47 -6.07
N ALA A 120 38.47 4.41 -5.58
CA ALA A 120 38.33 5.02 -4.27
C ALA A 120 37.55 6.35 -4.36
N ILE A 121 36.34 6.40 -3.80
CA ILE A 121 35.48 7.60 -3.79
C ILE A 121 35.39 8.15 -2.35
N ALA A 122 35.89 9.36 -2.14
CA ALA A 122 35.77 10.07 -0.86
C ALA A 122 34.55 10.99 -0.85
N ALA A 123 33.59 10.69 0.01
CA ALA A 123 32.56 11.66 0.37
C ALA A 123 33.14 12.66 1.37
N LEU A 124 33.03 13.95 1.06
CA LEU A 124 33.50 15.05 1.89
C LEU A 124 32.54 15.27 3.07
N MET A 125 32.60 14.34 4.02
CA MET A 125 31.84 14.32 5.25
C MET A 125 32.61 13.57 6.34
N ARG A 126 32.28 13.83 7.61
CA ARG A 126 32.85 13.14 8.79
C ARG A 126 32.01 11.92 9.12
N ALA A 127 32.58 10.99 9.91
CA ALA A 127 31.95 9.72 10.24
C ALA A 127 30.52 9.84 10.82
N ASN A 128 30.25 10.90 11.59
CA ASN A 128 28.96 11.18 12.23
C ASN A 128 28.02 12.07 11.40
N HIS A 129 28.44 12.58 10.25
CA HIS A 129 27.56 13.37 9.39
C HIS A 129 26.52 12.49 8.70
N THR A 130 25.38 13.06 8.31
CA THR A 130 24.38 12.38 7.47
C THR A 130 24.56 12.83 6.01
N ALA A 131 24.56 11.87 5.08
CA ALA A 131 24.60 12.19 3.65
C ALA A 131 23.24 12.73 3.19
N GLY A 132 23.25 13.95 2.63
CA GLY A 132 22.07 14.56 2.03
C GLY A 132 21.79 14.08 0.61
N GLU A 133 20.60 14.38 0.10
CA GLU A 133 20.14 13.92 -1.22
C GLU A 133 21.08 14.30 -2.37
N LEU A 134 21.58 15.55 -2.41
CA LEU A 134 22.49 16.01 -3.47
C LEU A 134 23.77 15.19 -3.56
N MET A 135 24.34 14.83 -2.41
CA MET A 135 25.52 13.97 -2.33
C MET A 135 25.22 12.56 -2.83
N LEU A 136 24.10 11.98 -2.40
CA LEU A 136 23.71 10.62 -2.78
C LEU A 136 23.42 10.51 -4.29
N ARG A 137 22.76 11.52 -4.87
CA ARG A 137 22.57 11.61 -6.32
C ARG A 137 23.90 11.69 -7.06
N SER A 138 24.83 12.51 -6.57
CA SER A 138 26.16 12.64 -7.18
C SER A 138 27.00 11.37 -7.07
N LEU A 139 26.91 10.65 -5.94
CA LEU A 139 27.53 9.34 -5.78
C LEU A 139 26.93 8.34 -6.78
N ARG A 140 25.60 8.31 -6.91
CA ARG A 140 24.90 7.45 -7.87
C ARG A 140 25.31 7.74 -9.32
N ASP A 141 25.30 9.01 -9.72
CA ASP A 141 25.65 9.43 -11.07
C ASP A 141 27.14 9.15 -11.37
N LEU A 142 28.02 9.35 -10.38
CA LEU A 142 29.43 8.99 -10.50
C LEU A 142 29.60 7.48 -10.66
N VAL A 143 28.93 6.66 -9.85
CA VAL A 143 28.99 5.19 -9.98
C VAL A 143 28.48 4.74 -11.35
N GLN A 144 27.40 5.33 -11.86
CA GLN A 144 26.91 5.03 -13.21
C GLN A 144 27.94 5.38 -14.27
N HIS A 145 28.51 6.59 -14.19
CA HIS A 145 29.56 7.02 -15.12
C HIS A 145 30.78 6.09 -15.09
N LEU A 146 31.21 5.65 -13.91
CA LEU A 146 32.33 4.72 -13.77
C LEU A 146 32.03 3.35 -14.38
N ARG A 147 30.76 2.92 -14.41
CA ARG A 147 30.34 1.66 -15.04
C ARG A 147 30.25 1.77 -16.56
N ASP A 148 29.78 2.91 -17.08
CA ASP A 148 29.38 3.03 -18.48
C ASP A 148 30.39 3.78 -19.37
N GLU A 149 30.99 4.83 -18.82
CA GLU A 149 31.67 5.88 -19.60
C GLU A 149 33.15 6.02 -19.26
N ALA A 150 33.60 5.57 -18.08
CA ALA A 150 34.99 5.69 -17.68
C ALA A 150 35.93 4.92 -18.65
N PRO A 151 37.15 5.45 -18.91
CA PRO A 151 38.14 4.78 -19.74
C PRO A 151 38.48 3.35 -19.28
N ARG A 152 38.43 3.10 -17.97
CA ARG A 152 38.46 1.77 -17.37
C ARG A 152 37.19 1.58 -16.57
N ARG A 153 36.24 0.82 -17.14
CA ARG A 153 34.93 0.63 -16.52
C ARG A 153 35.04 -0.20 -15.26
N THR A 154 34.22 0.15 -14.27
CA THR A 154 34.20 -0.53 -12.98
C THR A 154 33.16 -1.64 -12.91
N GLY A 155 33.35 -2.57 -11.96
CA GLY A 155 32.37 -3.61 -11.65
C GLY A 155 31.12 -3.10 -10.95
N THR A 156 30.25 -4.04 -10.55
CA THR A 156 28.97 -3.70 -9.92
C THR A 156 29.05 -3.53 -8.40
N ARG A 157 30.15 -3.93 -7.74
CA ARG A 157 30.21 -3.87 -6.27
C ARG A 157 30.33 -2.43 -5.79
N ILE A 158 29.64 -2.15 -4.70
CA ILE A 158 29.78 -0.91 -3.92
C ILE A 158 30.10 -1.38 -2.51
N LEU A 159 31.29 -1.06 -2.02
CA LEU A 159 31.78 -1.57 -0.75
C LEU A 159 32.15 -0.43 0.21
N PRO A 160 31.90 -0.59 1.51
CA PRO A 160 32.44 0.32 2.51
C PRO A 160 33.94 0.06 2.66
N HIS A 161 34.72 1.08 3.00
CA HIS A 161 36.14 0.88 3.32
C HIS A 161 36.36 -0.18 4.41
N SER A 162 35.45 -0.27 5.39
CA SER A 162 35.42 -1.27 6.46
C SER A 162 35.19 -2.71 6.03
N PHE A 163 34.82 -2.97 4.77
CA PHE A 163 34.65 -4.34 4.28
C PHE A 163 35.98 -5.10 4.32
N GLY A 164 36.13 -6.03 5.26
CA GLY A 164 37.38 -6.78 5.45
C GLY A 164 38.55 -5.95 5.99
N ALA A 165 38.30 -4.77 6.56
CA ALA A 165 39.33 -3.90 7.14
C ALA A 165 38.92 -3.39 8.53
N THR A 166 39.88 -3.22 9.43
CA THR A 166 39.65 -2.68 10.78
C THR A 166 39.59 -1.15 10.74
N THR A 167 38.48 -0.60 10.28
CA THR A 167 38.22 0.85 10.21
C THR A 167 36.73 1.14 10.36
N ASP A 168 36.39 2.31 10.91
CA ASP A 168 35.01 2.80 10.96
C ASP A 168 34.58 3.46 9.64
N CYS A 169 35.50 3.66 8.70
CA CYS A 169 35.21 4.26 7.40
C CYS A 169 34.27 3.34 6.58
N PRO A 170 33.15 3.83 6.03
CA PRO A 170 32.81 5.23 5.78
C PRO A 170 31.80 5.84 6.77
N GLY A 171 31.70 5.32 7.99
CA GLY A 171 30.84 5.83 9.06
C GLY A 171 29.37 5.73 8.66
N ASN A 172 28.62 6.81 8.85
CA ASN A 172 27.20 6.89 8.49
C ASN A 172 26.87 6.69 7.01
N LEU A 173 27.87 6.66 6.11
CA LEU A 173 27.67 6.24 4.71
C LEU A 173 27.54 4.72 4.52
N LEU A 174 27.83 3.93 5.56
CA LEU A 174 27.80 2.47 5.50
C LEU A 174 26.47 1.94 4.96
N VAL A 175 25.35 2.54 5.34
CA VAL A 175 24.00 2.18 4.87
C VAL A 175 23.85 2.24 3.34
N TYR A 176 24.65 3.07 2.67
CA TYR A 176 24.62 3.22 1.20
C TYR A 176 25.74 2.45 0.50
N ALA A 177 26.79 2.05 1.23
CA ALA A 177 27.96 1.39 0.66
C ALA A 177 27.70 -0.11 0.45
N GLN A 178 26.65 -0.46 -0.29
CA GLN A 178 26.26 -1.83 -0.58
C GLN A 178 25.49 -1.90 -1.90
N PRO A 179 25.54 -3.03 -2.63
CA PRO A 179 24.69 -3.26 -3.80
C PRO A 179 23.21 -3.11 -3.45
N GLY A 180 22.41 -2.61 -4.40
CA GLY A 180 20.97 -2.42 -4.21
C GLY A 180 20.57 -1.16 -3.42
N SER A 181 21.53 -0.41 -2.87
CA SER A 181 21.25 0.83 -2.15
C SER A 181 20.80 1.97 -3.08
N THR A 182 20.39 3.11 -2.51
CA THR A 182 19.96 4.29 -3.29
C THR A 182 21.04 4.83 -4.24
N ILE A 183 22.33 4.58 -3.94
CA ILE A 183 23.44 5.01 -4.79
C ILE A 183 23.83 3.95 -5.84
N ASP A 184 23.25 2.75 -5.78
CA ASP A 184 23.44 1.76 -6.83
C ASP A 184 22.52 2.08 -8.01
N PRO A 185 23.06 2.48 -9.17
CA PRO A 185 22.22 2.84 -10.29
C PRO A 185 21.43 1.67 -10.89
N ALA A 186 21.77 0.41 -10.53
CA ALA A 186 20.99 -0.77 -10.89
C ALA A 186 19.70 -0.92 -10.06
N ALA A 187 19.57 -0.21 -8.93
CA ALA A 187 18.39 -0.21 -8.09
C ALA A 187 17.53 1.04 -8.31
N ALA A 188 16.22 0.96 -8.05
CA ALA A 188 15.35 2.14 -8.09
C ALA A 188 15.81 3.21 -7.09
N TRP A 189 15.73 4.48 -7.49
CA TRP A 189 16.03 5.58 -6.56
C TRP A 189 15.05 5.55 -5.39
N SER A 190 15.60 5.56 -4.19
CA SER A 190 14.82 5.22 -3.01
C SER A 190 14.99 6.27 -1.89
N GLY A 191 15.76 7.34 -2.13
CA GLY A 191 15.96 8.46 -1.21
C GLY A 191 16.97 8.17 -0.09
N THR A 192 16.97 8.99 0.95
CA THR A 192 17.80 8.83 2.15
C THR A 192 17.29 7.70 3.05
N ALA A 193 18.20 7.00 3.70
CA ALA A 193 17.93 5.99 4.72
C ALA A 193 17.92 6.59 6.13
N ASP A 194 17.18 5.96 7.05
CA ASP A 194 17.18 6.30 8.47
C ASP A 194 18.28 5.52 9.18
N LEU A 195 19.25 6.25 9.76
CA LEU A 195 20.42 5.65 10.41
C LEU A 195 20.08 4.92 11.71
N ASN A 196 18.99 5.29 12.39
CA ASN A 196 18.55 4.60 13.60
C ASN A 196 17.83 3.29 13.24
N VAL A 197 17.03 3.30 12.16
CA VAL A 197 16.46 2.07 11.61
C VAL A 197 17.57 1.14 11.13
N PHE A 198 18.59 1.67 10.45
CA PHE A 198 19.75 0.89 10.02
C PHE A 198 20.47 0.26 11.21
N ALA A 199 20.76 1.05 12.25
CA ALA A 199 21.37 0.55 13.47
C ALA A 199 20.53 -0.56 14.13
N ALA A 200 19.21 -0.40 14.17
CA ALA A 200 18.29 -1.40 14.70
C ALA A 200 18.29 -2.71 13.88
N GLN A 201 18.28 -2.62 12.55
CA GLN A 201 18.35 -3.78 11.64
C GLN A 201 19.64 -4.58 11.86
N ARG A 202 20.79 -3.89 11.88
CA ARG A 202 22.09 -4.54 12.15
C ARG A 202 22.11 -5.21 13.50
N TRP A 203 21.61 -4.52 14.52
CA TRP A 203 21.58 -5.04 15.88
C TRP A 203 20.71 -6.28 16.00
N VAL A 204 19.44 -6.21 15.56
CA VAL A 204 18.50 -7.33 15.71
C VAL A 204 19.03 -8.56 14.95
N ASN A 205 19.58 -8.35 13.75
CA ASN A 205 20.20 -9.39 12.95
C ASN A 205 21.41 -10.04 13.62
N ALA A 206 22.24 -9.26 14.30
CA ALA A 206 23.43 -9.76 14.98
C ALA A 206 23.07 -10.47 16.29
N THR A 207 22.19 -9.88 17.10
CA THR A 207 21.84 -10.37 18.43
C THR A 207 21.02 -11.66 18.40
N TYR A 208 20.10 -11.80 17.44
CA TYR A 208 19.20 -12.96 17.38
C TYR A 208 19.54 -13.94 16.25
N ALA A 209 20.73 -13.84 15.64
CA ALA A 209 21.16 -14.70 14.54
C ALA A 209 21.04 -16.21 14.84
N SER A 210 21.24 -16.61 16.09
CA SER A 210 21.17 -18.00 16.56
C SER A 210 19.84 -18.38 17.22
N ALA A 211 18.88 -17.45 17.31
CA ALA A 211 17.58 -17.74 17.91
C ALA A 211 16.77 -18.68 17.00
N PRO A 212 16.19 -19.79 17.52
CA PRO A 212 15.39 -20.70 16.71
C PRO A 212 14.24 -19.99 15.99
N GLY A 213 14.15 -20.19 14.67
CA GLY A 213 13.12 -19.59 13.81
C GLY A 213 13.40 -18.14 13.37
N TYR A 214 14.45 -17.49 13.86
CA TYR A 214 14.75 -16.10 13.51
C TYR A 214 15.08 -15.91 12.03
N LEU A 215 14.51 -14.88 11.42
CA LEU A 215 14.76 -14.49 10.03
C LEU A 215 15.34 -13.08 9.98
N ARG A 216 16.46 -12.94 9.27
CA ARG A 216 17.17 -11.65 9.10
C ARG A 216 16.37 -10.70 8.23
N CYS A 217 16.34 -9.43 8.60
CA CYS A 217 15.86 -8.35 7.73
C CYS A 217 17.02 -7.76 6.91
N LEU A 218 16.69 -7.01 5.84
CA LEU A 218 17.67 -6.20 5.13
C LEU A 218 18.21 -5.09 6.04
N GLU A 219 19.49 -4.76 5.91
CA GLU A 219 20.16 -3.68 6.63
C GLU A 219 20.29 -2.47 5.70
N ASP A 220 19.19 -1.80 5.40
CA ASP A 220 19.10 -0.72 4.40
C ASP A 220 18.62 0.63 4.96
N GLY A 221 18.37 0.69 6.28
CA GLY A 221 17.83 1.84 6.99
C GLY A 221 16.40 2.18 6.60
N ARG A 222 15.65 1.23 6.04
CA ARG A 222 14.24 1.39 5.67
C ARG A 222 13.35 0.58 6.60
N THR A 223 12.31 1.24 7.10
CA THR A 223 11.23 0.51 7.79
C THR A 223 10.45 -0.33 6.79
N GLY A 224 9.88 -1.44 7.24
CA GLY A 224 9.12 -2.38 6.43
C GLY A 224 8.76 -3.64 7.21
N TRP A 225 7.94 -4.51 6.60
CA TRP A 225 7.47 -5.74 7.23
C TRP A 225 8.61 -6.57 7.80
N GLN A 226 9.67 -6.83 7.02
CA GLN A 226 10.80 -7.63 7.49
C GLN A 226 11.46 -7.01 8.72
N THR A 227 11.68 -5.68 8.74
CA THR A 227 12.27 -4.98 9.88
C THR A 227 11.42 -5.16 11.15
N VAL A 228 10.12 -4.87 11.10
CA VAL A 228 9.24 -4.98 12.29
C VAL A 228 9.00 -6.43 12.71
N LEU A 229 9.03 -7.39 11.77
CA LEU A 229 8.88 -8.81 12.05
C LEU A 229 10.14 -9.40 12.68
N SER A 230 11.34 -9.00 12.25
CA SER A 230 12.59 -9.37 12.92
C SER A 230 12.65 -8.79 14.34
N LEU A 231 12.19 -7.55 14.56
CA LEU A 231 12.01 -6.98 15.91
C LEU A 231 10.96 -7.75 16.74
N THR A 232 9.88 -8.22 16.11
CA THR A 232 8.88 -9.11 16.76
C THR A 232 9.50 -10.42 17.21
N GLN A 233 10.36 -11.04 16.40
CA GLN A 233 11.06 -12.26 16.79
C GLN A 233 12.07 -12.01 17.92
N GLY A 234 12.76 -10.87 17.91
CA GLY A 234 13.57 -10.43 19.05
C GLY A 234 12.75 -10.31 20.33
N LEU A 235 11.59 -9.63 20.27
CA LEU A 235 10.65 -9.53 21.39
C LEU A 235 10.21 -10.91 21.90
N GLN A 236 9.84 -11.81 21.00
CA GLN A 236 9.44 -13.17 21.35
C GLN A 236 10.55 -13.92 22.08
N PHE A 237 11.79 -13.86 21.58
CA PHE A 237 12.94 -14.50 22.21
C PHE A 237 13.19 -13.98 23.62
N GLU A 238 13.18 -12.66 23.80
CA GLU A 238 13.36 -12.01 25.12
C GLU A 238 12.22 -12.28 26.09
N LEU A 239 11.04 -12.66 25.58
CA LEU A 239 9.88 -13.10 26.38
C LEU A 239 9.86 -14.62 26.60
N GLY A 240 10.88 -15.36 26.16
CA GLY A 240 10.99 -16.82 26.34
C GLY A 240 10.16 -17.65 25.36
N ILE A 241 9.69 -17.07 24.25
CA ILE A 241 8.94 -17.78 23.20
C ILE A 241 9.93 -18.41 22.21
N THR A 242 9.85 -19.73 22.04
CA THR A 242 10.69 -20.49 21.10
C THR A 242 9.90 -21.65 20.47
N PRO A 243 10.08 -21.94 19.16
CA PRO A 243 10.78 -21.11 18.19
C PRO A 243 10.07 -19.76 17.96
N THR A 244 10.84 -18.75 17.57
CA THR A 244 10.28 -17.45 17.18
C THR A 244 9.64 -17.53 15.79
N VAL A 245 8.64 -16.69 15.54
CA VAL A 245 7.90 -16.64 14.26
C VAL A 245 7.64 -15.19 13.85
N GLN A 246 7.57 -14.93 12.55
CA GLN A 246 7.24 -13.61 11.99
C GLN A 246 5.75 -13.29 12.12
N ASN A 247 5.22 -13.27 13.36
CA ASN A 247 3.84 -12.88 13.65
C ASN A 247 3.68 -12.44 15.10
N PHE A 248 3.10 -11.25 15.33
CA PHE A 248 2.67 -10.81 16.66
C PHE A 248 1.26 -11.36 16.96
N GLY A 249 1.21 -12.66 17.26
CA GLY A 249 -0.02 -13.40 17.53
C GLY A 249 -0.52 -13.33 18.99
N PRO A 250 -1.58 -14.08 19.33
CA PRO A 250 -2.13 -14.14 20.69
C PRO A 250 -1.11 -14.56 21.76
N GLY A 251 -0.18 -15.47 21.43
CA GLY A 251 0.88 -15.89 22.36
C GLY A 251 1.82 -14.75 22.75
N THR A 252 2.32 -13.99 21.76
CA THR A 252 3.17 -12.81 21.99
C THR A 252 2.41 -11.73 22.77
N PHE A 253 1.14 -11.49 22.42
CA PHE A 253 0.29 -10.54 23.14
C PHE A 253 0.11 -10.91 24.62
N THR A 254 -0.21 -12.17 24.91
CA THR A 254 -0.33 -12.68 26.27
C THR A 254 1.00 -12.56 27.04
N ALA A 255 2.14 -12.83 26.40
CA ALA A 255 3.45 -12.69 27.03
C ALA A 255 3.75 -11.23 27.41
N VAL A 256 3.47 -10.25 26.53
CA VAL A 256 3.62 -8.82 26.85
C VAL A 256 2.65 -8.40 27.97
N LYS A 257 1.39 -8.85 27.90
CA LYS A 257 0.38 -8.60 28.93
C LYS A 257 0.79 -9.14 30.30
N ASN A 258 1.27 -10.38 30.36
CA ASN A 258 1.71 -11.01 31.60
C ASN A 258 2.98 -10.38 32.17
N ARG A 259 3.87 -9.88 31.31
CA ARG A 259 5.04 -9.12 31.73
C ARG A 259 4.65 -7.81 32.43
N ASN A 260 3.55 -7.18 32.01
CA ASN A 260 2.92 -6.03 32.66
C ASN A 260 3.89 -4.87 33.02
N THR A 261 4.96 -4.70 32.25
CA THR A 261 6.03 -3.73 32.50
C THR A 261 6.07 -2.73 31.36
N LEU A 262 5.96 -1.45 31.68
CA LEU A 262 6.14 -0.35 30.71
C LEU A 262 7.62 -0.14 30.41
N PRO A 263 7.98 0.39 29.23
CA PRO A 263 9.38 0.58 28.83
C PRO A 263 10.21 1.42 29.81
N ALA A 264 9.61 2.42 30.47
CA ALA A 264 10.31 3.23 31.49
C ALA A 264 10.76 2.46 32.73
N ALA A 265 10.13 1.31 33.01
CA ALA A 265 10.47 0.43 34.12
C ALA A 265 11.13 -0.88 33.66
N GLU A 266 11.43 -0.99 32.36
CA GLU A 266 12.01 -2.20 31.77
C GLU A 266 13.50 -2.31 32.09
N LEU A 267 13.89 -3.42 32.72
CA LEU A 267 15.28 -3.68 33.12
C LEU A 267 16.04 -4.50 32.08
N ASN A 268 15.35 -5.17 31.16
CA ASN A 268 16.00 -5.89 30.06
C ASN A 268 16.41 -4.88 28.96
N PRO A 269 17.73 -4.66 28.75
CA PRO A 269 18.20 -3.68 27.77
C PRO A 269 17.78 -4.01 26.33
N ASN A 270 17.61 -5.29 25.99
CA ASN A 270 17.20 -5.70 24.66
C ASN A 270 15.72 -5.37 24.41
N LEU A 271 14.86 -5.50 25.42
CA LEU A 271 13.46 -5.08 25.33
C LEU A 271 13.33 -3.56 25.17
N VAL A 272 14.10 -2.78 25.95
CA VAL A 272 14.17 -1.32 25.77
C VAL A 272 14.58 -0.97 24.34
N ARG A 273 15.62 -1.65 23.81
CA ARG A 273 16.11 -1.42 22.45
C ARG A 273 15.10 -1.79 21.37
N ILE A 274 14.33 -2.87 21.55
CA ILE A 274 13.23 -3.22 20.64
C ILE A 274 12.18 -2.12 20.59
N VAL A 275 11.81 -1.55 21.75
CA VAL A 275 10.81 -0.48 21.79
C VAL A 275 11.34 0.80 21.12
N ASN A 276 12.57 1.21 21.43
CA ASN A 276 13.22 2.34 20.76
C ASN A 276 13.31 2.14 19.24
N ALA A 277 13.71 0.95 18.79
CA ALA A 277 13.75 0.60 17.37
C ALA A 277 12.36 0.64 16.72
N GLY A 278 11.34 0.13 17.42
CA GLY A 278 9.95 0.19 16.97
C GLY A 278 9.46 1.63 16.81
N LEU A 279 9.80 2.53 17.74
CA LEU A 279 9.45 3.95 17.65
C LEU A 279 10.05 4.59 16.40
N TRP A 280 11.35 4.38 16.14
CA TRP A 280 11.99 4.84 14.91
C TRP A 280 11.32 4.27 13.65
N CYS A 281 11.02 2.96 13.64
CA CYS A 281 10.30 2.32 12.53
C CYS A 281 8.89 2.91 12.30
N LYS A 282 8.29 3.52 13.33
CA LYS A 282 7.00 4.22 13.27
C LYS A 282 7.11 5.73 13.04
N GLY A 283 8.32 6.26 12.87
CA GLY A 283 8.54 7.70 12.68
C GLY A 283 8.37 8.51 13.96
N TYR A 284 8.54 7.89 15.12
CA TYR A 284 8.67 8.56 16.41
C TYR A 284 10.15 8.59 16.79
N PRO A 285 10.73 9.78 17.07
CA PRO A 285 12.12 9.84 17.51
C PRO A 285 12.27 9.17 18.87
N ALA A 286 13.39 8.51 19.11
CA ALA A 286 13.64 7.78 20.35
C ALA A 286 15.15 7.72 20.65
N GLY A 287 15.50 7.32 21.87
CA GLY A 287 16.87 7.01 22.24
C GLY A 287 17.53 6.01 21.29
N THR A 288 18.83 6.14 21.10
CA THR A 288 19.66 5.15 20.41
C THR A 288 19.96 4.00 21.37
N ASP A 289 19.95 2.77 20.86
CA ASP A 289 20.31 1.57 21.61
C ASP A 289 19.37 1.23 22.79
N ASN A 290 19.95 0.81 23.92
CA ASN A 290 19.26 0.22 25.08
C ASN A 290 18.93 1.24 26.19
N VAL A 291 19.02 2.54 25.91
CA VAL A 291 18.73 3.59 26.89
C VAL A 291 17.31 4.12 26.68
N TRP A 292 16.50 4.10 27.74
CA TRP A 292 15.20 4.77 27.74
C TRP A 292 15.38 6.27 28.03
N THR A 293 15.19 7.11 27.03
CA THR A 293 15.40 8.57 27.15
C THR A 293 14.08 9.31 27.40
N ALA A 294 14.16 10.58 27.79
CA ALA A 294 12.98 11.45 27.86
C ALA A 294 12.29 11.61 26.49
N GLU A 295 13.05 11.54 25.39
CA GLU A 295 12.50 11.53 24.04
C GLU A 295 11.73 10.24 23.75
N SER A 296 12.28 9.06 24.09
CA SER A 296 11.55 7.78 23.99
C SER A 296 10.25 7.81 24.78
N GLN A 297 10.29 8.37 26.00
CA GLN A 297 9.12 8.51 26.86
C GLN A 297 8.04 9.39 26.19
N SER A 298 8.41 10.58 25.76
CA SER A 298 7.48 11.52 25.10
C SER A 298 6.91 10.94 23.80
N SER A 299 7.73 10.24 23.02
CA SER A 299 7.32 9.58 21.79
C SER A 299 6.36 8.42 22.02
N LEU A 300 6.58 7.63 23.08
CA LEU A 300 5.65 6.58 23.46
C LEU A 300 4.30 7.17 23.90
N GLU A 301 4.30 8.17 24.79
CA GLU A 301 3.07 8.88 25.18
C GLU A 301 2.33 9.50 23.98
N ARG A 302 3.08 10.03 23.02
CA ARG A 302 2.52 10.52 21.76
C ARG A 302 1.90 9.39 20.95
N LEU A 303 2.55 8.23 20.81
CA LEU A 303 1.98 7.06 20.13
C LEU A 303 0.67 6.60 20.77
N PHE A 304 0.60 6.56 22.10
CA PHE A 304 -0.64 6.26 22.84
C PHE A 304 -1.76 7.24 22.47
N ARG A 305 -1.49 8.54 22.55
CA ARG A 305 -2.45 9.60 22.17
C ARG A 305 -2.86 9.53 20.70
N ASP A 306 -1.90 9.34 19.80
CA ASP A 306 -2.15 9.21 18.36
C ASP A 306 -3.06 8.00 18.07
N ALA A 307 -2.90 6.90 18.81
CA ALA A 307 -3.76 5.71 18.75
C ALA A 307 -5.10 5.85 19.50
N GLY A 308 -5.33 6.95 20.23
CA GLY A 308 -6.55 7.18 21.02
C GLY A 308 -6.59 6.41 22.35
N VAL A 309 -5.45 5.97 22.87
CA VAL A 309 -5.38 5.12 24.07
C VAL A 309 -4.71 5.88 25.22
N ASP A 310 -5.24 5.72 26.44
CA ASP A 310 -4.62 6.30 27.64
C ASP A 310 -3.27 5.63 27.94
N TYR A 311 -2.28 6.43 28.33
CA TYR A 311 -0.95 5.93 28.62
C TYR A 311 -0.96 4.96 29.82
N GLY A 312 -0.46 3.75 29.59
CA GLY A 312 -0.26 2.74 30.63
C GLY A 312 -0.94 1.41 30.33
N ASN A 313 -1.14 0.61 31.37
CA ASN A 313 -1.91 -0.63 31.30
C ASN A 313 -3.40 -0.34 31.56
N PRO A 314 -4.34 -1.01 30.86
CA PRO A 314 -4.12 -2.17 29.98
C PRO A 314 -3.77 -1.85 28.51
N GLY A 315 -3.49 -0.60 28.15
CA GLY A 315 -3.21 -0.19 26.76
C GLY A 315 -1.86 -0.67 26.19
N TRP A 316 -0.84 -0.84 27.03
CA TRP A 316 0.52 -1.16 26.60
C TRP A 316 0.65 -2.40 25.69
N PRO A 317 0.06 -3.57 25.99
CA PRO A 317 0.14 -4.73 25.09
C PRO A 317 -0.41 -4.46 23.68
N HIS A 318 -1.45 -3.62 23.58
CA HIS A 318 -2.02 -3.21 22.29
C HIS A 318 -1.09 -2.26 21.54
N ILE A 319 -0.53 -1.27 22.23
CA ILE A 319 0.46 -0.35 21.65
C ILE A 319 1.72 -1.08 21.21
N CYS A 320 2.24 -2.00 22.02
CA CYS A 320 3.39 -2.84 21.68
C CYS A 320 3.14 -3.66 20.40
N LYS A 321 1.93 -4.24 20.26
CA LYS A 321 1.53 -4.94 19.03
C LYS A 321 1.46 -4.00 17.82
N GLY A 322 0.83 -2.83 17.97
CA GLY A 322 0.73 -1.84 16.89
C GLY A 322 2.09 -1.26 16.49
N LEU A 323 3.00 -1.09 17.45
CA LEU A 323 4.37 -0.63 17.25
C LEU A 323 5.18 -1.56 16.35
N LEU A 324 4.99 -2.88 16.51
CA LEU A 324 5.69 -3.92 15.76
C LEU A 324 4.87 -4.53 14.60
N ARG A 325 3.87 -3.79 14.12
CA ARG A 325 3.11 -4.05 12.88
C ARG A 325 3.33 -2.90 11.91
N MET A 326 2.62 -2.86 10.78
CA MET A 326 2.65 -1.72 9.84
C MET A 326 1.50 -0.70 10.06
N ASP A 327 0.69 -0.88 11.11
CA ASP A 327 -0.41 0.02 11.45
C ASP A 327 0.11 1.47 11.66
N GLN A 328 -0.59 2.46 11.08
CA GLN A 328 -0.24 3.89 11.19
C GLN A 328 -1.22 4.60 12.13
N PHE A 329 -0.71 5.34 13.10
CA PHE A 329 -1.53 6.05 14.11
C PHE A 329 -1.50 7.58 13.95
N ARG A 330 -0.67 8.10 13.04
CA ARG A 330 -0.69 9.51 12.66
C ARG A 330 -1.48 9.73 11.40
N LEU A 331 -2.13 10.89 11.32
CA LEU A 331 -2.82 11.34 10.13
C LEU A 331 -1.86 11.30 8.93
N VAL A 332 -2.22 10.53 7.90
CA VAL A 332 -1.43 10.47 6.66
C VAL A 332 -1.79 11.65 5.75
N PRO A 333 -0.95 12.02 4.76
CA PRO A 333 -1.35 12.97 3.73
C PRO A 333 -2.70 12.58 3.11
N GLY A 334 -3.65 13.52 3.05
CA GLY A 334 -5.03 13.29 2.59
C GLY A 334 -5.93 12.50 3.55
N GLY A 335 -5.48 12.24 4.79
CA GLY A 335 -6.31 11.70 5.86
C GLY A 335 -7.27 12.74 6.43
N ASP A 336 -8.40 12.25 6.95
CA ASP A 336 -9.48 13.05 7.54
C ASP A 336 -9.45 12.98 9.08
N LEU A 337 -9.47 14.16 9.73
CA LEU A 337 -9.43 14.26 11.20
C LEU A 337 -10.68 13.70 11.88
N THR A 338 -11.86 13.78 11.25
CA THR A 338 -13.08 13.16 11.76
C THR A 338 -12.99 11.65 11.69
N VAL A 339 -12.48 11.09 10.57
CA VAL A 339 -12.20 9.65 10.48
C VAL A 339 -11.20 9.22 11.55
N GLN A 340 -10.14 9.98 11.77
CA GLN A 340 -9.17 9.71 12.83
C GLN A 340 -9.81 9.69 14.23
N ARG A 341 -10.71 10.64 14.53
CA ARG A 341 -11.45 10.63 15.81
C ARG A 341 -12.32 9.38 15.98
N VAL A 342 -12.97 8.90 14.91
CA VAL A 342 -13.72 7.65 14.94
C VAL A 342 -12.77 6.47 15.23
N GLN A 343 -11.64 6.38 14.52
CA GLN A 343 -10.62 5.34 14.73
C GLN A 343 -10.11 5.33 16.19
N GLN A 344 -9.78 6.51 16.73
CA GLN A 344 -9.31 6.67 18.11
C GLN A 344 -10.37 6.29 19.15
N ARG A 345 -11.64 6.67 18.93
CA ARG A 345 -12.74 6.27 19.84
C ARG A 345 -12.97 4.77 19.81
N LEU A 346 -12.84 4.13 18.64
CA LEU A 346 -12.94 2.68 18.54
C LEU A 346 -11.85 1.99 19.36
N ASN A 347 -10.61 2.47 19.24
CA ASN A 347 -9.46 1.97 19.98
C ASN A 347 -9.63 2.14 21.50
N ASN A 348 -9.98 3.34 21.95
CA ASN A 348 -10.15 3.62 23.37
C ASN A 348 -11.20 2.68 23.99
N ARG A 349 -12.42 2.75 23.48
CA ARG A 349 -13.58 2.13 24.12
C ARG A 349 -13.60 0.63 23.91
N TYR A 350 -13.52 0.17 22.66
CA TYR A 350 -13.85 -1.22 22.32
C TYR A 350 -12.62 -2.13 22.36
N VAL A 351 -11.43 -1.61 22.03
CA VAL A 351 -10.19 -2.41 22.09
C VAL A 351 -9.63 -2.44 23.51
N VAL A 352 -9.45 -1.28 24.15
CA VAL A 352 -8.72 -1.19 25.43
C VAL A 352 -9.62 -1.22 26.66
N SER A 353 -10.67 -0.38 26.72
CA SER A 353 -11.54 -0.32 27.91
C SER A 353 -12.42 -1.54 28.06
N LEU A 354 -13.12 -1.96 26.99
CA LEU A 354 -14.00 -3.13 27.00
C LEU A 354 -13.26 -4.45 26.71
N GLY A 355 -12.18 -4.39 25.92
CA GLY A 355 -11.38 -5.57 25.60
C GLY A 355 -12.09 -6.59 24.70
N ILE A 356 -12.72 -6.15 23.60
CA ILE A 356 -13.32 -7.07 22.62
C ILE A 356 -12.22 -8.00 22.06
N PRO A 357 -12.27 -9.32 22.29
CA PRO A 357 -11.17 -10.23 21.96
C PRO A 357 -10.82 -10.29 20.47
N ALA A 358 -11.83 -10.12 19.60
CA ALA A 358 -11.66 -10.13 18.15
C ALA A 358 -11.10 -8.80 17.59
N MET A 359 -11.07 -7.72 18.39
CA MET A 359 -10.56 -6.43 17.95
C MET A 359 -9.08 -6.24 18.29
N THR A 360 -8.37 -5.62 17.36
CA THR A 360 -7.06 -5.00 17.59
C THR A 360 -7.18 -3.50 17.38
N LEU A 361 -6.12 -2.75 17.70
CA LEU A 361 -6.09 -1.32 17.35
C LEU A 361 -6.32 -1.17 15.85
N VAL A 362 -7.31 -0.37 15.49
CA VAL A 362 -7.51 0.12 14.13
C VAL A 362 -6.46 1.21 13.90
N PRO A 363 -5.81 1.27 12.72
CA PRO A 363 -4.97 2.40 12.35
C PRO A 363 -5.69 3.74 12.56
N CYS A 364 -4.99 4.76 13.03
CA CYS A 364 -5.50 6.12 13.23
C CYS A 364 -4.95 7.08 12.15
N ASP A 365 -4.95 6.62 10.90
CA ASP A 365 -4.40 7.33 9.75
C ASP A 365 -5.36 8.35 9.11
N GLY A 366 -6.62 8.38 9.54
CA GLY A 366 -7.68 9.20 8.95
C GLY A 366 -8.19 8.70 7.61
N ARG A 367 -7.93 7.43 7.25
CA ARG A 367 -8.46 6.80 6.03
C ARG A 367 -9.57 5.82 6.37
N THR A 368 -10.63 5.81 5.56
CA THR A 368 -11.60 4.71 5.62
C THR A 368 -10.92 3.45 5.10
N SER A 369 -10.85 2.42 5.92
CA SER A 369 -10.13 1.19 5.65
C SER A 369 -10.95 -0.03 6.05
N ARG A 370 -10.52 -1.20 5.59
CA ARG A 370 -11.07 -2.49 6.03
C ARG A 370 -11.08 -2.64 7.54
N ASP A 371 -9.99 -2.26 8.20
CA ASP A 371 -9.86 -2.38 9.66
C ASP A 371 -10.84 -1.45 10.39
N LEU A 372 -11.06 -0.24 9.86
CA LEU A 372 -12.06 0.67 10.39
C LEU A 372 -13.48 0.12 10.22
N GLN A 373 -13.83 -0.40 9.03
CA GLN A 373 -15.15 -0.97 8.78
C GLN A 373 -15.43 -2.18 9.69
N ASN A 374 -14.45 -3.07 9.85
CA ASN A 374 -14.56 -4.23 10.73
C ASN A 374 -14.68 -3.81 12.20
N GLY A 375 -13.86 -2.85 12.65
CA GLY A 375 -13.92 -2.32 14.01
C GLY A 375 -15.25 -1.64 14.32
N LEU A 376 -15.80 -0.89 13.36
CA LEU A 376 -17.13 -0.29 13.46
C LEU A 376 -18.22 -1.36 13.60
N LEU A 377 -18.19 -2.41 12.77
CA LEU A 377 -19.17 -3.48 12.84
C LEU A 377 -19.08 -4.26 14.16
N MET A 378 -17.88 -4.57 14.65
CA MET A 378 -17.67 -5.21 15.96
C MET A 378 -18.16 -4.33 17.12
N ALA A 379 -17.95 -3.01 17.06
CA ALA A 379 -18.49 -2.06 18.02
C ALA A 379 -20.03 -2.04 17.99
N VAL A 380 -20.64 -2.05 16.80
CA VAL A 380 -22.10 -2.16 16.66
C VAL A 380 -22.61 -3.47 17.25
N GLN A 381 -21.94 -4.60 17.00
CA GLN A 381 -22.28 -5.90 17.58
C GLN A 381 -22.33 -5.85 19.11
N TYR A 382 -21.35 -5.20 19.74
CA TYR A 382 -21.36 -4.98 21.19
C TYR A 382 -22.57 -4.16 21.64
N GLU A 383 -22.78 -2.99 21.02
CA GLU A 383 -23.84 -2.05 21.42
C GLU A 383 -25.26 -2.61 21.19
N VAL A 384 -25.44 -3.50 20.22
CA VAL A 384 -26.72 -4.23 20.06
C VAL A 384 -26.88 -5.42 21.02
N GLY A 385 -25.86 -5.74 21.82
CA GLY A 385 -25.92 -6.71 22.91
C GLY A 385 -25.39 -8.11 22.59
N ILE A 386 -24.53 -8.26 21.57
CA ILE A 386 -23.81 -9.51 21.35
C ILE A 386 -22.72 -9.64 22.42
N PRO A 387 -22.62 -10.79 23.13
CA PRO A 387 -21.59 -11.00 24.14
C PRO A 387 -20.18 -10.83 23.58
N LEU A 388 -19.25 -10.25 24.35
CA LEU A 388 -17.88 -9.95 23.92
C LEU A 388 -17.16 -11.12 23.22
N ALA A 389 -17.29 -12.34 23.76
CA ALA A 389 -16.65 -13.54 23.22
C ALA A 389 -17.25 -14.02 21.88
N SER A 390 -18.45 -13.54 21.53
CA SER A 390 -19.17 -13.90 20.30
C SER A 390 -19.05 -12.84 19.20
N ILE A 391 -18.43 -11.69 19.50
CA ILE A 391 -18.19 -10.61 18.53
C ILE A 391 -17.10 -11.06 17.56
N ASN A 392 -17.36 -10.90 16.27
CA ASN A 392 -16.50 -11.42 15.20
C ASN A 392 -16.49 -10.57 13.92
N GLY A 393 -17.26 -9.48 13.87
CA GLY A 393 -17.36 -8.62 12.69
C GLY A 393 -18.13 -9.26 11.53
N TYR A 394 -18.85 -10.36 11.74
CA TYR A 394 -19.72 -10.97 10.74
C TYR A 394 -21.15 -10.44 10.84
N PHE A 395 -21.72 -9.95 9.74
CA PHE A 395 -23.09 -9.44 9.68
C PHE A 395 -24.14 -10.57 9.59
N GLY A 396 -24.11 -11.47 10.58
CA GLY A 396 -24.99 -12.64 10.64
C GLY A 396 -26.37 -12.36 11.27
N THR A 397 -27.15 -13.42 11.44
CA THR A 397 -28.51 -13.38 12.02
C THR A 397 -28.56 -12.69 13.39
N GLY A 398 -27.56 -12.91 14.25
CA GLY A 398 -27.46 -12.25 15.56
C GLY A 398 -27.30 -10.73 15.46
N THR A 399 -26.45 -10.26 14.54
CA THR A 399 -26.27 -8.83 14.27
C THR A 399 -27.55 -8.22 13.69
N GLN A 400 -28.17 -8.90 12.73
CA GLN A 400 -29.42 -8.46 12.12
C GLN A 400 -30.55 -8.35 13.14
N ALA A 401 -30.71 -9.35 14.01
CA ALA A 401 -31.71 -9.34 15.08
C ALA A 401 -31.46 -8.20 16.08
N GLY A 402 -30.19 -8.00 16.48
CA GLY A 402 -29.79 -6.91 17.37
C GLY A 402 -30.08 -5.53 16.78
N LEU A 403 -29.80 -5.33 15.50
CA LEU A 403 -30.13 -4.09 14.79
C LEU A 403 -31.64 -3.87 14.69
N LYS A 404 -32.42 -4.90 14.36
CA LYS A 404 -33.89 -4.80 14.34
C LYS A 404 -34.47 -4.44 15.72
N ALA A 405 -33.93 -5.00 16.79
CA ALA A 405 -34.43 -4.80 18.14
C ALA A 405 -33.95 -3.50 18.81
N LYS A 406 -32.68 -3.11 18.59
CA LYS A 406 -32.03 -1.97 19.27
C LYS A 406 -31.49 -0.91 18.32
N GLY A 407 -31.04 -1.29 17.13
CA GLY A 407 -30.54 -0.37 16.12
C GLY A 407 -31.65 0.48 15.48
N SER A 408 -32.90 0.03 15.51
CA SER A 408 -34.04 0.73 14.92
C SER A 408 -34.90 1.50 15.93
N VAL A 409 -34.45 1.66 17.19
CA VAL A 409 -35.19 2.44 18.20
C VAL A 409 -34.95 3.93 18.06
N VAL A 410 -35.90 4.75 18.51
CA VAL A 410 -35.81 6.21 18.49
C VAL A 410 -36.13 6.75 19.90
N PRO A 411 -35.22 7.48 20.56
CA PRO A 411 -33.85 7.78 20.14
C PRO A 411 -32.89 6.60 20.33
N LEU A 412 -31.84 6.53 19.52
CA LEU A 412 -30.75 5.57 19.71
C LEU A 412 -30.00 5.82 21.04
N PRO A 413 -29.53 4.76 21.74
CA PRO A 413 -28.59 4.88 22.86
C PRO A 413 -27.31 5.64 22.45
N ALA A 414 -26.64 6.29 23.40
CA ALA A 414 -25.57 7.26 23.11
C ALA A 414 -24.44 6.71 22.21
N ASP A 415 -23.85 5.57 22.56
CA ASP A 415 -22.77 5.00 21.76
C ASP A 415 -23.26 4.44 20.43
N LEU A 416 -24.43 3.78 20.39
CA LEU A 416 -25.01 3.29 19.15
C LEU A 416 -25.40 4.44 18.20
N ARG A 417 -25.85 5.58 18.74
CA ARG A 417 -26.09 6.82 17.99
C ARG A 417 -24.80 7.33 17.37
N TYR A 418 -23.71 7.40 18.14
CA TYR A 418 -22.41 7.82 17.61
C TYR A 418 -21.94 6.89 16.48
N LEU A 419 -22.03 5.56 16.67
CA LEU A 419 -21.63 4.59 15.64
C LEU A 419 -22.49 4.70 14.38
N PHE A 420 -23.80 4.97 14.50
CA PHE A 420 -24.67 5.21 13.36
C PHE A 420 -24.23 6.42 12.54
N ARG A 421 -23.95 7.53 13.23
CA ARG A 421 -23.51 8.78 12.58
C ARG A 421 -22.10 8.66 12.00
N ALA A 422 -21.22 7.93 12.67
CA ALA A 422 -19.93 7.56 12.12
C ALA A 422 -20.09 6.73 10.83
N ALA A 423 -20.98 5.73 10.81
CA ALA A 423 -21.27 4.96 9.62
C ALA A 423 -21.81 5.83 8.46
N CYS A 424 -22.68 6.80 8.76
CA CYS A 424 -23.15 7.80 7.79
C CYS A 424 -21.97 8.62 7.22
N TYR A 425 -21.11 9.14 8.09
CA TYR A 425 -19.96 9.94 7.68
C TYR A 425 -18.96 9.15 6.82
N LEU A 426 -18.69 7.89 7.16
CA LEU A 426 -17.80 7.03 6.37
C LEU A 426 -18.38 6.68 4.99
N ASN A 427 -19.70 6.73 4.83
CA ASN A 427 -20.39 6.53 3.56
C ASN A 427 -20.64 7.84 2.78
N SER A 428 -20.16 8.98 3.27
CA SER A 428 -20.33 10.31 2.65
C SER A 428 -19.15 10.73 1.76
N PRO A 429 -19.35 11.61 0.76
CA PRO A 429 -20.63 12.09 0.22
C PRO A 429 -21.41 11.04 -0.57
N VAL A 430 -22.68 11.37 -0.85
CA VAL A 430 -23.54 10.68 -1.83
C VAL A 430 -23.97 11.63 -2.94
N PRO A 431 -24.15 11.16 -4.19
CA PRO A 431 -24.68 11.97 -5.28
C PRO A 431 -26.07 12.60 -4.97
N PRO A 432 -26.38 13.80 -5.50
CA PRO A 432 -25.51 14.72 -6.22
C PRO A 432 -24.76 15.66 -5.25
N ASP A 433 -23.75 15.14 -4.55
CA ASP A 433 -22.82 15.85 -3.66
C ASP A 433 -23.37 16.29 -2.30
N VAL A 434 -24.26 15.50 -1.71
CA VAL A 434 -24.70 15.69 -0.31
C VAL A 434 -23.66 15.09 0.64
N SER A 435 -23.02 15.94 1.45
CA SER A 435 -22.01 15.54 2.43
C SER A 435 -22.57 15.51 3.85
N TYR A 436 -22.18 14.50 4.62
CA TYR A 436 -22.44 14.41 6.06
C TYR A 436 -21.44 15.29 6.81
N LEU A 437 -21.91 16.06 7.80
CA LEU A 437 -21.04 16.96 8.56
C LEU A 437 -20.38 16.22 9.72
N GLY A 438 -19.08 16.40 9.90
CA GLY A 438 -18.36 15.80 11.02
C GLY A 438 -18.87 16.28 12.39
N ALA A 439 -19.37 17.51 12.48
CA ALA A 439 -19.98 18.05 13.71
C ALA A 439 -21.26 17.32 14.13
N ASP A 440 -21.94 16.64 13.20
CA ASP A 440 -23.13 15.85 13.53
C ASP A 440 -22.78 14.60 14.35
N LEU A 441 -21.52 14.14 14.40
CA LEU A 441 -21.14 12.99 15.25
C LEU A 441 -21.20 13.34 16.76
N ASP A 442 -21.01 14.61 17.12
CA ASP A 442 -20.75 15.03 18.49
C ASP A 442 -22.00 15.60 19.21
N THR A 443 -23.16 15.61 18.53
CA THR A 443 -24.42 16.13 19.08
C THR A 443 -25.44 15.03 19.30
N ASP A 444 -26.30 15.18 20.30
CA ASP A 444 -27.42 14.27 20.53
C ASP A 444 -28.67 14.64 19.73
N GLN A 445 -28.73 15.89 19.26
CA GLN A 445 -29.87 16.42 18.52
C GLN A 445 -29.89 15.89 17.10
N GLN A 446 -31.08 15.67 16.55
CA GLN A 446 -31.24 15.49 15.11
C GLN A 446 -31.04 16.84 14.44
N THR A 447 -30.09 16.92 13.52
CA THR A 447 -29.79 18.12 12.73
C THR A 447 -30.41 18.00 11.34
N ASP A 448 -30.73 19.13 10.72
CA ASP A 448 -31.26 19.14 9.36
C ASP A 448 -30.26 18.54 8.36
N THR A 449 -28.96 18.71 8.61
CA THR A 449 -27.87 18.15 7.81
C THR A 449 -27.82 16.62 7.91
N HIS A 450 -27.99 16.08 9.12
CA HIS A 450 -28.12 14.64 9.32
C HIS A 450 -29.32 14.06 8.56
N LEU A 451 -30.50 14.69 8.69
CA LEU A 451 -31.73 14.21 8.05
C LEU A 451 -31.67 14.35 6.53
N ALA A 452 -31.11 15.44 6.01
CA ALA A 452 -30.93 15.66 4.58
C ALA A 452 -30.00 14.60 3.97
N TRP A 453 -28.87 14.32 4.63
CA TRP A 453 -27.96 13.28 4.17
C TRP A 453 -28.60 11.89 4.21
N LEU A 454 -29.32 11.53 5.26
CA LEU A 454 -30.01 10.23 5.34
C LEU A 454 -30.99 10.04 4.17
N ARG A 455 -31.80 11.06 3.86
CA ARG A 455 -32.73 10.98 2.72
C ARG A 455 -31.98 10.79 1.39
N ALA A 456 -30.90 11.55 1.19
CA ALA A 456 -30.08 11.45 -0.02
C ALA A 456 -29.43 10.06 -0.14
N PHE A 457 -28.87 9.54 0.96
CA PHE A 457 -28.27 8.20 1.00
C PHE A 457 -29.31 7.10 0.69
N GLN A 458 -30.47 7.15 1.35
CA GLN A 458 -31.54 6.17 1.15
C GLN A 458 -32.05 6.18 -0.29
N GLN A 459 -32.26 7.37 -0.87
CA GLN A 459 -32.65 7.54 -2.26
C GLN A 459 -31.55 7.02 -3.22
N PHE A 460 -30.30 7.39 -2.99
CA PHE A 460 -29.17 7.00 -3.82
C PHE A 460 -28.92 5.48 -3.82
N THR A 461 -29.16 4.81 -2.70
CA THR A 461 -28.95 3.35 -2.52
C THR A 461 -30.22 2.53 -2.76
N GLN A 462 -31.32 3.16 -3.19
CA GLN A 462 -32.59 2.52 -3.55
C GLN A 462 -33.20 1.72 -2.38
N ILE A 463 -33.15 2.29 -1.18
CA ILE A 463 -33.85 1.79 0.00
C ILE A 463 -34.98 2.76 0.40
N PRO A 464 -35.95 2.35 1.24
CA PRO A 464 -37.03 3.23 1.66
C PRO A 464 -36.51 4.54 2.26
N VAL A 465 -37.02 5.68 1.77
CA VAL A 465 -36.63 7.02 2.22
C VAL A 465 -37.40 7.39 3.49
N THR A 466 -36.95 6.87 4.63
CA THR A 466 -37.58 7.06 5.95
C THR A 466 -36.98 8.23 6.73
N ALA A 467 -35.75 8.66 6.40
CA ALA A 467 -34.91 9.55 7.20
C ALA A 467 -34.66 9.03 8.64
N THR A 468 -34.63 7.70 8.81
CA THR A 468 -34.44 7.03 10.11
C THR A 468 -33.33 6.00 10.07
N ASN A 469 -32.87 5.57 11.26
CA ASN A 469 -31.92 4.50 11.48
C ASN A 469 -32.56 3.09 11.41
N ASP A 470 -33.43 2.84 10.45
CA ASP A 470 -34.05 1.53 10.29
C ASP A 470 -33.02 0.43 9.91
N PHE A 471 -33.45 -0.83 10.04
CA PHE A 471 -32.57 -1.98 9.77
C PHE A 471 -31.98 -1.95 8.36
N THR A 472 -32.78 -1.58 7.35
CA THR A 472 -32.33 -1.52 5.96
C THR A 472 -31.23 -0.46 5.79
N THR A 473 -31.38 0.70 6.44
CA THR A 473 -30.36 1.76 6.46
C THR A 473 -29.07 1.30 7.15
N TRP A 474 -29.18 0.63 8.30
CA TRP A 474 -28.01 0.04 8.96
C TRP A 474 -27.29 -0.98 8.09
N ALA A 475 -28.04 -1.88 7.45
CA ALA A 475 -27.46 -2.92 6.62
C ALA A 475 -26.69 -2.31 5.43
N GLU A 476 -27.28 -1.32 4.74
CA GLU A 476 -26.65 -0.64 3.60
C GLU A 476 -25.39 0.14 3.99
N LEU A 477 -25.34 0.70 5.20
CA LEU A 477 -24.16 1.40 5.74
C LEU A 477 -23.02 0.44 6.14
N LEU A 478 -23.36 -0.78 6.61
CA LEU A 478 -22.41 -1.68 7.27
C LEU A 478 -21.86 -2.78 6.35
N VAL A 479 -22.62 -3.24 5.35
CA VAL A 479 -22.22 -4.32 4.44
C VAL A 479 -22.62 -4.01 3.01
N SER A 480 -21.81 -4.46 2.05
CA SER A 480 -22.02 -4.15 0.64
C SER A 480 -23.34 -4.66 0.08
N SER A 481 -23.81 -5.82 0.56
CA SER A 481 -25.10 -6.41 0.17
C SER A 481 -26.32 -5.62 0.64
N GLY A 482 -26.14 -4.72 1.62
CA GLY A 482 -27.27 -4.16 2.34
C GLY A 482 -28.12 -5.24 3.00
N ASP A 483 -29.44 -5.04 3.03
CA ASP A 483 -30.40 -6.09 3.40
C ASP A 483 -30.59 -7.06 2.22
N PRO A 484 -30.10 -8.31 2.29
CA PRO A 484 -30.21 -9.27 1.19
C PRO A 484 -31.66 -9.76 0.96
N ALA A 485 -32.60 -9.38 1.82
CA ALA A 485 -34.02 -9.65 1.65
C ALA A 485 -34.79 -8.47 1.03
N ARG A 486 -34.14 -7.33 0.77
CA ARG A 486 -34.84 -6.20 0.15
C ARG A 486 -35.35 -6.56 -1.25
N PRO A 487 -36.51 -6.02 -1.68
CA PRO A 487 -36.99 -6.22 -3.03
C PRO A 487 -36.00 -5.69 -4.06
N ALA A 488 -35.86 -6.41 -5.17
CA ALA A 488 -35.07 -5.99 -6.31
C ALA A 488 -35.79 -6.33 -7.62
N THR A 489 -35.47 -5.58 -8.67
CA THR A 489 -36.17 -5.62 -9.97
C THR A 489 -35.26 -6.10 -11.09
N ALA A 490 -34.01 -6.46 -10.81
CA ALA A 490 -33.12 -7.13 -11.75
C ALA A 490 -32.59 -8.47 -11.21
N SER A 491 -32.08 -9.28 -12.13
CA SER A 491 -31.42 -10.55 -11.81
C SER A 491 -30.41 -10.91 -12.88
N ASP A 492 -29.41 -11.70 -12.57
CA ASP A 492 -28.57 -12.36 -13.57
C ASP A 492 -28.42 -13.87 -13.31
N GLY A 493 -27.87 -14.57 -14.29
CA GLY A 493 -27.56 -15.98 -14.15
C GLY A 493 -27.09 -16.64 -15.44
N ILE A 494 -26.62 -17.88 -15.30
CA ILE A 494 -26.07 -18.67 -16.42
C ILE A 494 -27.14 -19.41 -17.24
N THR A 495 -28.37 -19.51 -16.73
CA THR A 495 -29.42 -20.34 -17.33
C THR A 495 -30.13 -19.59 -18.46
N GLU A 496 -30.34 -20.24 -19.60
CA GLU A 496 -31.09 -19.69 -20.74
C GLU A 496 -32.51 -19.27 -20.34
N ILE A 497 -32.93 -18.08 -20.76
CA ILE A 497 -34.25 -17.51 -20.53
C ILE A 497 -35.17 -17.83 -21.70
N THR A 498 -35.85 -18.98 -21.60
CA THR A 498 -36.94 -19.36 -22.50
C THR A 498 -38.18 -18.48 -22.26
N ALA A 499 -39.16 -18.50 -23.17
CA ALA A 499 -40.41 -17.78 -23.00
C ALA A 499 -41.10 -18.05 -21.64
N ALA A 500 -41.14 -19.32 -21.21
CA ALA A 500 -41.72 -19.69 -19.91
C ALA A 500 -40.93 -19.12 -18.73
N ARG A 501 -39.59 -19.14 -18.80
CA ARG A 501 -38.72 -18.55 -17.76
C ARG A 501 -38.85 -17.03 -17.73
N GLY A 502 -38.90 -16.37 -18.88
CA GLY A 502 -39.13 -14.93 -18.98
C GLY A 502 -40.45 -14.51 -18.31
N GLN A 503 -41.54 -15.22 -18.60
CA GLN A 503 -42.84 -14.97 -17.95
C GLN A 503 -42.79 -15.21 -16.43
N ALA A 504 -42.09 -16.24 -15.97
CA ALA A 504 -41.91 -16.50 -14.55
C ALA A 504 -41.13 -15.38 -13.84
N LEU A 505 -40.06 -14.88 -14.46
CA LEU A 505 -39.29 -13.75 -13.94
C LEU A 505 -40.14 -12.48 -13.87
N PHE A 506 -40.86 -12.16 -14.95
CA PHE A 506 -41.71 -10.97 -15.01
C PHE A 506 -42.82 -11.02 -13.94
N ALA A 507 -43.46 -12.18 -13.77
CA ALA A 507 -44.47 -12.42 -12.75
C ALA A 507 -43.91 -12.30 -11.32
N ALA A 508 -42.63 -12.65 -11.12
CA ALA A 508 -41.93 -12.48 -9.84
C ALA A 508 -41.50 -11.02 -9.56
N GLY A 509 -41.72 -10.09 -10.49
CA GLY A 509 -41.44 -8.66 -10.32
C GLY A 509 -40.13 -8.19 -10.97
N TYR A 510 -39.36 -9.09 -11.60
CA TYR A 510 -38.18 -8.70 -12.35
C TYR A 510 -38.54 -7.94 -13.64
N ARG A 511 -37.69 -7.01 -14.02
CA ARG A 511 -37.83 -6.14 -15.19
C ARG A 511 -36.58 -6.08 -16.05
N LEU A 512 -35.43 -6.47 -15.50
CA LEU A 512 -34.14 -6.45 -16.17
C LEU A 512 -33.39 -7.75 -15.84
N VAL A 513 -32.77 -8.36 -16.85
CA VAL A 513 -32.10 -9.67 -16.75
C VAL A 513 -30.70 -9.61 -17.35
N GLY A 514 -29.73 -10.16 -16.62
CA GLY A 514 -28.34 -10.27 -17.02
C GLY A 514 -28.05 -11.62 -17.65
N ARG A 515 -27.38 -11.62 -18.80
CA ARG A 515 -26.96 -12.86 -19.48
C ARG A 515 -25.55 -12.72 -20.06
N TYR A 516 -24.81 -13.81 -19.99
CA TYR A 516 -23.43 -13.88 -20.47
C TYR A 516 -23.40 -13.94 -21.99
N LEU A 517 -22.68 -13.03 -22.64
CA LEU A 517 -22.58 -12.99 -24.10
C LEU A 517 -21.91 -14.23 -24.69
N ASP A 518 -21.00 -14.87 -23.93
CA ASP A 518 -20.20 -15.95 -24.48
C ASP A 518 -19.63 -16.92 -23.42
N GLU A 519 -19.15 -18.07 -23.90
CA GLU A 519 -18.40 -19.06 -23.13
C GLU A 519 -17.25 -19.62 -23.99
N HIS A 520 -16.00 -19.39 -23.55
CA HIS A 520 -14.81 -19.84 -24.26
C HIS A 520 -14.58 -21.35 -24.22
N LEU A 521 -15.13 -22.04 -23.21
CA LEU A 521 -14.97 -23.47 -23.07
C LEU A 521 -15.84 -24.22 -24.07
N PRO A 522 -15.32 -25.29 -24.72
CA PRO A 522 -16.14 -26.13 -25.57
C PRO A 522 -17.11 -26.99 -24.72
N PRO A 523 -18.26 -27.43 -25.27
CA PRO A 523 -19.20 -28.30 -24.54
C PRO A 523 -18.63 -29.62 -24.02
N THR A 524 -17.48 -30.04 -24.53
CA THR A 524 -16.75 -31.24 -24.09
C THR A 524 -15.87 -31.00 -22.86
N ASP A 525 -15.65 -29.74 -22.48
CA ASP A 525 -14.85 -29.39 -21.31
C ASP A 525 -15.63 -29.65 -20.01
N PRO A 526 -15.03 -30.27 -18.98
CA PRO A 526 -15.72 -30.56 -17.71
C PRO A 526 -16.18 -29.32 -16.94
N TYR A 527 -15.62 -28.15 -17.23
CA TYR A 527 -16.00 -26.88 -16.61
C TYR A 527 -16.95 -26.05 -17.49
N TYR A 528 -17.42 -26.59 -18.62
CA TYR A 528 -18.39 -25.92 -19.47
C TYR A 528 -19.73 -25.71 -18.75
N LEU A 529 -20.15 -24.46 -18.63
CA LEU A 529 -21.38 -24.07 -17.92
C LEU A 529 -22.60 -23.88 -18.85
N GLY A 530 -22.39 -23.82 -20.16
CA GLY A 530 -23.46 -23.50 -21.11
C GLY A 530 -24.03 -22.08 -20.97
N LYS A 531 -23.30 -21.17 -20.31
CA LYS A 531 -23.81 -19.87 -19.86
C LYS A 531 -24.11 -18.86 -20.96
N ALA A 532 -23.50 -19.01 -22.14
CA ALA A 532 -23.63 -18.09 -23.26
C ALA A 532 -25.10 -17.86 -23.66
N LEU A 533 -25.44 -16.62 -24.01
CA LEU A 533 -26.72 -16.19 -24.55
C LEU A 533 -27.02 -16.97 -25.83
N LYS A 534 -28.27 -17.42 -26.00
CA LYS A 534 -28.67 -18.28 -27.13
C LYS A 534 -29.30 -17.47 -28.27
N PRO A 535 -29.22 -17.95 -29.52
CA PRO A 535 -30.02 -17.39 -30.61
C PRO A 535 -31.52 -17.37 -30.26
N GLY A 536 -32.19 -16.23 -30.48
CA GLY A 536 -33.60 -16.04 -30.13
C GLY A 536 -33.89 -15.75 -28.65
N GLU A 537 -32.95 -16.03 -27.73
CA GLU A 537 -33.10 -15.72 -26.30
C GLU A 537 -33.33 -14.22 -26.03
N PRO A 538 -32.62 -13.26 -26.67
CA PRO A 538 -32.89 -11.84 -26.49
C PRO A 538 -34.34 -11.47 -26.80
N GLN A 539 -34.90 -12.00 -27.89
CA GLN A 539 -36.29 -11.74 -28.27
C GLN A 539 -37.26 -12.34 -27.25
N ALA A 540 -37.00 -13.56 -26.77
CA ALA A 540 -37.82 -14.20 -25.74
C ALA A 540 -37.83 -13.41 -24.41
N ILE A 541 -36.70 -12.79 -24.04
CA ILE A 541 -36.62 -11.87 -22.89
C ILE A 541 -37.52 -10.65 -23.12
N LEU A 542 -37.41 -9.99 -24.28
CA LEU A 542 -38.21 -8.80 -24.60
C LEU A 542 -39.71 -9.10 -24.71
N ASP A 543 -40.08 -10.22 -25.33
CA ASP A 543 -41.47 -10.67 -25.48
C ASP A 543 -42.13 -10.98 -24.12
N ALA A 544 -41.34 -11.33 -23.10
CA ALA A 544 -41.80 -11.48 -21.74
C ALA A 544 -42.00 -10.13 -21.00
N GLY A 545 -41.70 -9.00 -21.64
CA GLY A 545 -41.74 -7.67 -21.04
C GLY A 545 -40.53 -7.34 -20.17
N LEU A 546 -39.45 -8.14 -20.26
CA LEU A 546 -38.18 -7.90 -19.58
C LEU A 546 -37.23 -7.10 -20.46
N ARG A 547 -36.17 -6.58 -19.85
CA ARG A 547 -35.02 -5.99 -20.51
C ARG A 547 -33.79 -6.87 -20.32
N LEU A 548 -32.78 -6.70 -21.17
CA LEU A 548 -31.53 -7.46 -21.13
C LEU A 548 -30.34 -6.54 -20.82
N PHE A 549 -29.41 -6.95 -19.95
CA PHE A 549 -28.06 -6.39 -19.90
C PHE A 549 -27.01 -7.47 -20.18
N PRO A 550 -26.05 -7.22 -21.09
CA PRO A 550 -25.03 -8.20 -21.44
C PRO A 550 -23.86 -8.21 -20.46
N ILE A 551 -23.44 -9.41 -20.08
CA ILE A 551 -22.29 -9.68 -19.21
C ILE A 551 -21.19 -10.36 -20.03
N PHE A 552 -19.93 -10.01 -19.81
CA PHE A 552 -18.78 -10.70 -20.37
C PHE A 552 -17.83 -11.15 -19.25
N GLN A 553 -17.54 -12.45 -19.19
CA GLN A 553 -16.66 -13.02 -18.16
C GLN A 553 -15.94 -14.25 -18.67
N TYR A 554 -14.63 -14.12 -18.92
CA TYR A 554 -13.71 -15.23 -19.15
C TYR A 554 -12.67 -15.26 -18.04
N ASN A 555 -12.61 -16.37 -17.29
CA ASN A 555 -11.63 -16.61 -16.22
C ASN A 555 -11.40 -15.40 -15.27
N GLY A 556 -12.49 -14.69 -14.95
CA GLY A 556 -12.47 -13.42 -14.20
C GLY A 556 -12.06 -13.54 -12.73
N THR A 557 -11.70 -14.75 -12.27
CA THR A 557 -11.39 -15.07 -10.88
C THR A 557 -9.88 -15.08 -10.57
N VAL A 558 -9.02 -14.81 -11.56
CA VAL A 558 -7.55 -14.92 -11.44
C VAL A 558 -6.84 -13.71 -12.06
N LEU A 559 -5.96 -13.06 -11.28
CA LEU A 559 -5.20 -11.85 -11.67
C LEU A 559 -4.51 -11.97 -13.04
N ALA A 560 -3.88 -13.11 -13.34
CA ALA A 560 -3.14 -13.33 -14.58
C ALA A 560 -4.01 -13.26 -15.86
N ASN A 561 -5.34 -13.20 -15.73
CA ASN A 561 -6.27 -12.99 -16.84
C ASN A 561 -6.58 -11.52 -17.13
N PHE A 562 -6.09 -10.60 -16.31
CA PHE A 562 -6.25 -9.17 -16.49
C PHE A 562 -4.98 -8.58 -17.10
N THR A 563 -4.92 -8.55 -18.43
CA THR A 563 -3.85 -7.89 -19.19
C THR A 563 -4.47 -7.06 -20.30
N TYR A 564 -3.73 -6.07 -20.82
CA TYR A 564 -4.20 -5.26 -21.94
C TYR A 564 -4.62 -6.11 -23.14
N ASP A 565 -3.78 -7.04 -23.59
CA ASP A 565 -4.04 -7.87 -24.77
C ASP A 565 -5.29 -8.74 -24.59
N LYS A 566 -5.46 -9.35 -23.40
CA LYS A 566 -6.68 -10.11 -23.09
C LYS A 566 -7.92 -9.21 -23.05
N GLY A 567 -7.79 -7.98 -22.53
CA GLY A 567 -8.87 -7.00 -22.55
C GLY A 567 -9.28 -6.59 -23.96
N TYR A 568 -8.29 -6.39 -24.84
CA TYR A 568 -8.55 -6.07 -26.24
C TYR A 568 -9.27 -7.23 -26.94
N ASP A 569 -8.73 -8.45 -26.84
CA ASP A 569 -9.33 -9.65 -27.43
C ASP A 569 -10.78 -9.86 -26.94
N GLN A 570 -10.99 -9.82 -25.63
CA GLN A 570 -12.31 -10.00 -25.02
C GLN A 570 -13.28 -8.87 -25.38
N GLY A 571 -12.80 -7.62 -25.50
CA GLY A 571 -13.61 -6.51 -26.00
C GLY A 571 -14.06 -6.71 -27.46
N THR A 572 -13.19 -7.26 -28.30
CA THR A 572 -13.52 -7.62 -29.70
C THR A 572 -14.57 -8.73 -29.76
N ILE A 573 -14.41 -9.79 -28.96
CA ILE A 573 -15.38 -10.90 -28.89
C ILE A 573 -16.74 -10.38 -28.39
N ALA A 574 -16.73 -9.60 -27.30
CA ALA A 574 -17.96 -9.02 -26.74
C ALA A 574 -18.70 -8.13 -27.75
N HIS A 575 -17.98 -7.33 -28.54
CA HIS A 575 -18.57 -6.57 -29.64
C HIS A 575 -19.23 -7.50 -30.66
N ALA A 576 -18.49 -8.49 -31.17
CA ALA A 576 -18.98 -9.38 -32.21
C ALA A 576 -20.24 -10.14 -31.75
N LYS A 577 -20.24 -10.67 -30.51
CA LYS A 577 -21.39 -11.35 -29.91
C LYS A 577 -22.58 -10.42 -29.71
N SER A 578 -22.33 -9.18 -29.32
CA SER A 578 -23.40 -8.19 -29.19
C SER A 578 -24.06 -7.88 -30.54
N VAL A 579 -23.29 -7.79 -31.63
CA VAL A 579 -23.84 -7.63 -32.99
C VAL A 579 -24.59 -8.89 -33.43
N GLU A 580 -24.03 -10.08 -33.20
CA GLU A 580 -24.65 -11.37 -33.52
C GLU A 580 -26.04 -11.53 -32.89
N HIS A 581 -26.20 -11.08 -31.64
CA HIS A 581 -27.47 -11.11 -30.92
C HIS A 581 -28.40 -9.92 -31.21
N GLY A 582 -28.05 -9.03 -32.15
CA GLY A 582 -28.88 -7.87 -32.51
C GLY A 582 -28.97 -6.81 -31.42
N LEU A 583 -27.98 -6.72 -30.52
CA LEU A 583 -27.99 -5.71 -29.47
C LEU A 583 -27.77 -4.31 -30.08
N PRO A 584 -28.60 -3.30 -29.73
CA PRO A 584 -28.56 -1.99 -30.36
C PRO A 584 -27.32 -1.19 -29.95
N ALA A 585 -26.92 -0.26 -30.82
CA ALA A 585 -25.83 0.66 -30.52
C ALA A 585 -26.10 1.46 -29.23
N GLY A 586 -25.04 1.72 -28.45
CA GLY A 586 -25.11 2.36 -27.14
C GLY A 586 -25.33 1.40 -25.97
N THR A 587 -25.54 0.10 -26.23
CA THR A 587 -25.64 -0.91 -25.15
C THR A 587 -24.34 -0.96 -24.35
N CYS A 588 -24.47 -1.01 -23.02
CA CYS A 588 -23.36 -1.18 -22.08
C CYS A 588 -23.11 -2.67 -21.81
N ILE A 589 -21.87 -3.12 -21.95
CA ILE A 589 -21.45 -4.50 -21.67
C ILE A 589 -20.65 -4.56 -20.37
N TYR A 590 -21.08 -5.36 -19.40
CA TYR A 590 -20.41 -5.47 -18.11
C TYR A 590 -19.29 -6.51 -18.14
N PHE A 591 -18.04 -6.07 -18.02
CA PHE A 591 -16.88 -6.97 -17.94
C PHE A 591 -16.54 -7.27 -16.48
N ALA A 592 -16.37 -8.55 -16.15
CA ALA A 592 -16.30 -9.02 -14.78
C ALA A 592 -14.88 -9.19 -14.21
N VAL A 593 -14.66 -8.57 -13.04
CA VAL A 593 -13.57 -8.83 -12.10
C VAL A 593 -14.17 -9.55 -10.89
N ASP A 594 -14.09 -10.88 -10.91
CA ASP A 594 -14.85 -11.75 -10.00
C ASP A 594 -13.93 -12.43 -8.97
N TYR A 595 -13.15 -11.61 -8.26
CA TYR A 595 -12.34 -12.04 -7.11
C TYR A 595 -12.04 -10.85 -6.19
N ASP A 596 -11.46 -11.12 -5.01
CA ASP A 596 -11.05 -10.07 -4.08
C ASP A 596 -9.78 -9.32 -4.57
N ALA A 597 -9.97 -8.48 -5.57
CA ALA A 597 -8.89 -7.65 -6.11
C ALA A 597 -8.47 -6.56 -5.11
N LEU A 598 -7.17 -6.55 -4.80
CA LEU A 598 -6.56 -5.52 -3.97
C LEU A 598 -6.23 -4.27 -4.79
N ASP A 599 -5.98 -3.14 -4.13
CA ASP A 599 -5.67 -1.88 -4.83
C ASP A 599 -4.43 -1.99 -5.75
N ALA A 600 -3.44 -2.79 -5.35
CA ALA A 600 -2.27 -3.09 -6.17
C ALA A 600 -2.60 -3.91 -7.44
N ASP A 601 -3.59 -4.79 -7.37
CA ASP A 601 -4.09 -5.55 -8.53
C ASP A 601 -4.79 -4.61 -9.52
N VAL A 602 -5.50 -3.61 -8.98
CA VAL A 602 -6.19 -2.59 -9.78
C VAL A 602 -5.19 -1.81 -10.62
N ASP A 603 -4.12 -1.31 -9.99
CA ASP A 603 -3.10 -0.53 -10.68
C ASP A 603 -2.24 -1.35 -11.65
N SER A 604 -1.87 -2.57 -11.27
CA SER A 604 -0.94 -3.38 -12.07
C SER A 604 -1.58 -4.11 -13.25
N SER A 605 -2.86 -4.50 -13.14
CA SER A 605 -3.46 -5.49 -14.05
C SER A 605 -4.88 -5.14 -14.52
N ILE A 606 -5.78 -4.78 -13.60
CA ILE A 606 -7.20 -4.54 -13.95
C ILE A 606 -7.36 -3.28 -14.80
N LYS A 607 -6.70 -2.17 -14.45
CA LYS A 607 -6.72 -0.95 -15.28
C LYS A 607 -6.20 -1.21 -16.70
N PRO A 608 -5.02 -1.82 -16.90
CA PRO A 608 -4.56 -2.23 -18.23
C PRO A 608 -5.56 -3.08 -19.01
N TYR A 609 -6.22 -4.05 -18.36
CA TYR A 609 -7.25 -4.87 -19.00
C TYR A 609 -8.42 -4.02 -19.52
N PHE A 610 -8.97 -3.12 -18.69
CA PHE A 610 -10.07 -2.26 -19.12
C PHE A 610 -9.66 -1.23 -20.18
N GLU A 611 -8.39 -0.79 -20.20
CA GLU A 611 -7.87 0.01 -21.32
C GLU A 611 -7.86 -0.78 -22.63
N GLY A 612 -7.53 -2.08 -22.58
CA GLY A 612 -7.66 -2.99 -23.72
C GLY A 612 -9.10 -3.12 -24.20
N VAL A 613 -10.05 -3.35 -23.28
CA VAL A 613 -11.49 -3.42 -23.59
C VAL A 613 -11.97 -2.14 -24.28
N LYS A 614 -11.62 -0.97 -23.71
CA LYS A 614 -11.97 0.33 -24.28
C LYS A 614 -11.38 0.51 -25.68
N ALA A 615 -10.13 0.12 -25.89
CA ALA A 615 -9.47 0.21 -27.18
C ALA A 615 -10.12 -0.69 -28.24
N ALA A 616 -10.53 -1.90 -27.87
CA ALA A 616 -11.23 -2.82 -28.78
C ALA A 616 -12.61 -2.30 -29.20
N LEU A 617 -13.41 -1.79 -28.25
CA LEU A 617 -14.70 -1.19 -28.56
C LEU A 617 -14.56 0.07 -29.43
N ALA A 618 -13.52 0.87 -29.19
CA ALA A 618 -13.20 2.02 -30.02
C ALA A 618 -12.78 1.64 -31.44
N ALA A 619 -11.96 0.59 -31.60
CA ALA A 619 -11.56 0.07 -32.90
C ALA A 619 -12.76 -0.44 -33.71
N ALA A 620 -13.81 -0.92 -33.03
CA ALA A 620 -15.08 -1.32 -33.63
C ALA A 620 -16.12 -0.18 -33.69
N GLY A 621 -15.66 1.08 -33.74
CA GLY A 621 -16.47 2.26 -34.00
C GLY A 621 -17.27 2.79 -32.80
N ASN A 622 -16.93 2.39 -31.57
CA ASN A 622 -17.65 2.77 -30.34
C ASN A 622 -19.15 2.45 -30.40
N ARG A 623 -19.53 1.37 -31.09
CA ARG A 623 -20.93 0.93 -31.17
C ARG A 623 -21.50 0.56 -29.79
N TYR A 624 -20.69 0.02 -28.91
CA TYR A 624 -21.05 -0.37 -27.53
C TYR A 624 -20.16 0.36 -26.53
N THR A 625 -20.67 0.54 -25.32
CA THR A 625 -19.88 1.02 -24.18
C THR A 625 -19.54 -0.14 -23.25
N PHE A 626 -18.60 0.06 -22.33
CA PHE A 626 -18.28 -0.92 -21.30
C PHE A 626 -18.71 -0.44 -19.92
N GLY A 627 -19.20 -1.38 -19.13
CA GLY A 627 -19.37 -1.30 -17.70
C GLY A 627 -18.42 -2.28 -17.01
N VAL A 628 -18.39 -2.20 -15.69
CA VAL A 628 -17.54 -3.05 -14.84
C VAL A 628 -18.40 -3.80 -13.83
N TYR A 629 -18.19 -5.11 -13.74
CA TYR A 629 -18.64 -5.91 -12.61
C TYR A 629 -17.47 -6.14 -11.65
N GLY A 630 -17.66 -5.91 -10.36
CA GLY A 630 -16.64 -6.17 -9.34
C GLY A 630 -16.93 -5.51 -7.99
N SER A 631 -15.94 -5.55 -7.09
CA SER A 631 -16.04 -4.88 -5.78
C SER A 631 -16.20 -3.36 -5.94
N ARG A 632 -16.72 -2.67 -4.91
CA ARG A 632 -16.90 -1.21 -4.90
C ARG A 632 -15.62 -0.46 -5.27
N ASN A 633 -14.45 -0.92 -4.82
CA ASN A 633 -13.15 -0.32 -5.18
C ASN A 633 -12.84 -0.47 -6.67
N VAL A 634 -12.96 -1.69 -7.21
CA VAL A 634 -12.74 -1.96 -8.64
C VAL A 634 -13.66 -1.09 -9.49
N CYS A 635 -14.96 -1.10 -9.19
CA CYS A 635 -15.96 -0.31 -9.89
C CYS A 635 -15.64 1.19 -9.85
N THR A 636 -15.29 1.73 -8.67
CA THR A 636 -14.95 3.15 -8.50
C THR A 636 -13.70 3.53 -9.28
N ARG A 637 -12.61 2.75 -9.14
CA ARG A 637 -11.31 3.04 -9.77
C ARG A 637 -11.40 2.93 -11.29
N VAL A 638 -11.97 1.85 -11.83
CA VAL A 638 -12.12 1.67 -13.29
C VAL A 638 -13.01 2.75 -13.89
N SER A 639 -14.11 3.10 -13.23
CA SER A 639 -14.99 4.18 -13.68
C SER A 639 -14.28 5.53 -13.75
N ARG A 640 -13.52 5.89 -12.70
CA ARG A 640 -12.84 7.19 -12.63
C ARG A 640 -11.61 7.28 -13.54
N GLU A 641 -10.89 6.19 -13.74
CA GLU A 641 -9.57 6.23 -14.38
C GLU A 641 -9.55 5.71 -15.80
N VAL A 642 -10.46 4.79 -16.15
CA VAL A 642 -10.57 4.26 -17.52
C VAL A 642 -11.83 4.78 -18.23
N GLY A 643 -12.89 5.05 -17.47
CA GLY A 643 -14.15 5.62 -17.97
C GLY A 643 -15.25 4.59 -18.22
N ALA A 644 -15.42 3.60 -17.32
CA ALA A 644 -16.58 2.72 -17.36
C ALA A 644 -17.88 3.52 -17.25
N THR A 645 -18.86 3.18 -18.09
CA THR A 645 -20.14 3.91 -18.17
C THR A 645 -21.00 3.61 -16.94
N TRP A 646 -21.13 2.32 -16.58
CA TRP A 646 -21.91 1.85 -15.44
C TRP A 646 -21.14 0.83 -14.62
N SER A 647 -21.48 0.74 -13.33
CA SER A 647 -20.95 -0.27 -12.41
C SER A 647 -22.03 -1.27 -11.99
N MET A 648 -21.73 -2.56 -12.08
CA MET A 648 -22.47 -3.65 -11.43
C MET A 648 -21.66 -4.11 -10.21
N VAL A 649 -22.18 -3.87 -9.02
CA VAL A 649 -21.41 -4.10 -7.78
C VAL A 649 -21.60 -5.55 -7.32
N ALA A 650 -20.48 -6.27 -7.15
CA ALA A 650 -20.41 -7.61 -6.56
C ALA A 650 -20.62 -7.51 -5.03
N ALA A 651 -21.83 -7.14 -4.62
CA ALA A 651 -22.11 -6.75 -3.25
C ALA A 651 -22.37 -7.92 -2.31
N MET A 652 -22.82 -9.07 -2.82
CA MET A 652 -22.95 -10.31 -2.04
C MET A 652 -21.59 -10.84 -1.56
N SER A 653 -20.50 -10.44 -2.21
CA SER A 653 -19.11 -10.68 -1.79
C SER A 653 -18.69 -9.70 -0.69
N TRP A 654 -19.45 -9.66 0.41
CA TRP A 654 -19.24 -8.73 1.54
C TRP A 654 -17.88 -8.89 2.23
N GLY A 655 -17.22 -10.03 2.05
CA GLY A 655 -15.88 -10.28 2.57
C GLY A 655 -14.74 -9.73 1.71
N TYR A 656 -15.01 -9.28 0.48
CA TYR A 656 -13.99 -8.71 -0.39
C TYR A 656 -13.45 -7.41 0.20
N SER A 657 -12.13 -7.31 0.27
CA SER A 657 -11.39 -6.13 0.72
C SER A 657 -11.83 -4.87 -0.03
N GLY A 658 -12.09 -4.97 -1.34
CA GLY A 658 -12.59 -3.85 -2.15
C GLY A 658 -14.03 -3.39 -1.84
N ASN A 659 -14.77 -4.10 -1.00
CA ASN A 659 -16.10 -3.69 -0.50
C ASN A 659 -16.03 -3.09 0.92
N LEU A 660 -14.96 -3.35 1.68
CA LEU A 660 -14.84 -2.96 3.08
C LEU A 660 -14.20 -1.57 3.21
N GLY A 661 -14.97 -0.60 3.71
CA GLY A 661 -14.53 0.78 3.84
C GLY A 661 -14.56 1.57 2.53
N VAL A 662 -15.26 1.06 1.51
CA VAL A 662 -15.42 1.71 0.21
C VAL A 662 -16.89 2.06 -0.02
N ARG A 663 -17.11 3.30 -0.45
CA ARG A 663 -18.44 3.85 -0.75
C ARG A 663 -19.04 3.22 -2.00
N MET A 664 -20.36 3.28 -2.12
CA MET A 664 -21.06 2.85 -3.33
C MET A 664 -20.60 3.73 -4.53
N PRO A 665 -20.20 3.15 -5.68
CA PRO A 665 -19.76 3.91 -6.85
C PRO A 665 -20.85 4.87 -7.36
N GLU A 666 -20.49 6.08 -7.76
CA GLU A 666 -21.46 7.09 -8.20
C GLU A 666 -22.27 6.65 -9.45
N ASN A 667 -21.63 5.88 -10.34
CA ASN A 667 -22.25 5.32 -11.54
C ASN A 667 -22.76 3.88 -11.34
N TRP A 668 -23.04 3.43 -10.11
CA TRP A 668 -23.65 2.12 -9.91
C TRP A 668 -25.01 2.05 -10.61
N SER A 669 -25.24 0.96 -11.35
CA SER A 669 -26.53 0.68 -11.99
C SER A 669 -27.17 -0.57 -11.44
N LEU A 670 -26.35 -1.56 -11.13
CA LEU A 670 -26.76 -2.85 -10.61
C LEU A 670 -26.00 -3.13 -9.31
N ASN A 671 -26.68 -3.74 -8.34
CA ASN A 671 -26.08 -4.16 -7.08
C ASN A 671 -26.50 -5.60 -6.78
N GLN A 672 -25.58 -6.54 -6.95
CA GLN A 672 -25.83 -7.97 -6.79
C GLN A 672 -25.78 -8.34 -5.31
N ILE A 673 -26.93 -8.59 -4.69
CA ILE A 673 -27.05 -8.65 -3.22
C ILE A 673 -27.23 -10.06 -2.65
N ARG A 674 -27.68 -11.03 -3.46
CA ARG A 674 -27.95 -12.40 -3.01
C ARG A 674 -28.10 -13.38 -4.16
N GLU A 675 -27.44 -14.53 -4.08
CA GLU A 675 -27.78 -15.72 -4.87
C GLU A 675 -28.87 -16.55 -4.17
N TYR A 676 -29.84 -17.07 -4.93
CA TYR A 676 -30.82 -18.03 -4.41
C TYR A 676 -31.38 -18.96 -5.50
N ALA A 677 -31.92 -20.11 -5.08
CA ALA A 677 -32.69 -20.97 -5.97
C ALA A 677 -34.07 -20.36 -6.24
N PHE A 678 -34.28 -19.79 -7.43
CA PHE A 678 -35.55 -19.20 -7.84
C PHE A 678 -36.62 -20.28 -8.05
N GLN A 679 -36.22 -21.39 -8.67
CA GLN A 679 -36.99 -22.62 -8.78
C GLN A 679 -36.04 -23.80 -8.58
N THR A 680 -36.57 -25.00 -8.33
CA THR A 680 -35.73 -26.20 -8.18
C THR A 680 -34.89 -26.41 -9.45
N GLY A 681 -33.56 -26.40 -9.30
CA GLY A 681 -32.61 -26.53 -10.42
C GLY A 681 -32.37 -25.25 -11.22
N TRP A 682 -32.86 -24.09 -10.76
CA TRP A 682 -32.63 -22.79 -11.40
C TRP A 682 -32.23 -21.75 -10.35
N SER A 683 -30.92 -21.50 -10.24
CA SER A 683 -30.35 -20.42 -9.43
C SER A 683 -30.40 -19.10 -10.17
N LEU A 684 -30.60 -18.02 -9.42
CA LEU A 684 -30.54 -16.64 -9.87
C LEU A 684 -29.81 -15.78 -8.84
N ASP A 685 -29.10 -14.80 -9.36
CA ASP A 685 -28.60 -13.69 -8.57
C ASP A 685 -29.66 -12.58 -8.54
N HIS A 686 -29.86 -12.00 -7.35
CA HIS A 686 -30.82 -10.94 -7.10
C HIS A 686 -30.10 -9.59 -7.15
N ASP A 687 -30.50 -8.75 -8.11
CA ASP A 687 -29.84 -7.48 -8.39
C ASP A 687 -30.78 -6.29 -8.16
N VAL A 688 -30.33 -5.33 -7.37
CA VAL A 688 -31.01 -4.02 -7.32
C VAL A 688 -30.63 -3.24 -8.56
N TRP A 689 -31.64 -2.84 -9.31
CA TRP A 689 -31.49 -1.94 -10.45
C TRP A 689 -31.84 -0.52 -10.05
N ARG A 690 -30.89 0.40 -10.22
CA ARG A 690 -31.05 1.79 -9.81
C ARG A 690 -31.91 2.58 -10.79
N ASP A 691 -32.91 3.29 -10.28
CA ASP A 691 -33.69 4.24 -11.05
C ASP A 691 -32.81 5.29 -11.75
N GLY A 692 -33.05 5.52 -13.04
CA GLY A 692 -32.30 6.49 -13.85
C GLY A 692 -30.86 6.07 -14.17
N SER A 693 -30.50 4.80 -13.99
CA SER A 693 -29.22 4.22 -14.43
C SER A 693 -29.33 3.50 -15.79
N ASP A 694 -28.47 2.52 -16.08
CA ASP A 694 -28.48 1.74 -17.33
C ASP A 694 -29.90 1.28 -17.67
N PRO A 695 -30.47 1.71 -18.81
CA PRO A 695 -31.83 1.33 -19.16
C PRO A 695 -31.95 -0.14 -19.55
N GLY A 696 -30.84 -0.83 -19.83
CA GLY A 696 -30.86 -2.15 -20.47
C GLY A 696 -31.39 -2.12 -21.90
N VAL A 697 -31.21 -3.22 -22.60
CA VAL A 697 -31.72 -3.46 -23.95
C VAL A 697 -33.23 -3.70 -23.88
N SER A 698 -33.98 -2.90 -24.63
CA SER A 698 -35.44 -2.98 -24.72
C SER A 698 -35.97 -3.18 -26.15
N THR A 699 -35.07 -3.17 -27.14
CA THR A 699 -35.34 -3.42 -28.56
C THR A 699 -34.11 -4.09 -29.18
N LEU A 700 -34.30 -4.81 -30.29
CA LEU A 700 -33.21 -5.44 -31.04
C LEU A 700 -33.09 -4.79 -32.41
N ASP A 701 -31.86 -4.67 -32.88
CA ASP A 701 -31.58 -4.33 -34.28
C ASP A 701 -31.89 -5.54 -35.18
N PRO A 702 -32.28 -5.31 -36.45
CA PRO A 702 -32.43 -6.39 -37.42
C PRO A 702 -31.11 -7.16 -37.56
N ILE A 703 -31.15 -8.47 -37.30
CA ILE A 703 -30.01 -9.34 -37.56
C ILE A 703 -29.91 -9.48 -39.08
N GLN A 704 -28.82 -9.00 -39.68
CA GLN A 704 -28.56 -9.25 -41.09
C GLN A 704 -28.34 -10.76 -41.26
N GLU A 705 -29.25 -11.44 -41.95
CA GLU A 705 -29.01 -12.82 -42.40
C GLU A 705 -27.77 -12.81 -43.29
N ALA A 706 -26.75 -13.56 -42.89
CA ALA A 706 -25.50 -13.72 -43.62
C ALA A 706 -25.65 -14.70 -44.80
#